data_AF-A0A431FUY6-F1
#
_entry.id   AF-A0A431FUY6-F1
#
_cell.length_a   1.000
_cell.length_b   1.000
_cell.length_c   1.000
_cell.angle_alpha   90.00
_cell.angle_beta   90.00
_cell.angle_gamma   90.00
#
_symmetry.space_group_name_H-M   'P 1'
#
loop_
_entity.id
_entity.type
_entity.pdbx_description
1 polymer ?
#
loop_
_entity_poly.entity_id
_entity_poly.type
_entity_poly.pdbx_seq_one_letter_code
_entity_poly.pdbx_strand_id
1 'polypeptide(L)'
;TTINQSLSNTQTVSGADNTLVIGSSGTIQVSNSQAVNFTKDSSTTTFLNQGTLIGGSNAASVQLGANKNNGVTIETFDNQGIIGNGSSKFGITVWGNSDNKSTINNFNNSGTIHSDAGESIYFSNVNISSFANSGTIKSNNGKGVNIASEVSIENFANSGTITSNSIAIDVANNSNINYFTNSGFISAGKGVNIGQGSMTNFTNASGGTIQGTEAGVLINTKIDTFTNNGFINSIGKSAQWSNGVWVSGNTNVKTFVNNGIMQGDTGAIRSSGGTIENFINNGIMNSGYTTMFIQNSIIKTLENKGTINTTQDISWGAAIKLEEGGTIENIINTGTINSITSGIYVSYGRFETLTIKDGGIVYGKTAGIRVGQWQSLGDLYIDGTSSKKDGTVSGIYSDNFGISLDESSKTQKIELTNGGVIKGNISGIRLDSGASLSGEMILSGEGSRVEGGSGSGISNQSGKIEGSITVKDGATVTSSSGQAISNSGSGSITGGITVSGENTKLEGNIINTGNASIGSDIKIENGAKVEGGLVNQGNGSISGSVQVSGGSSIDSITNEGNGAISGSITVDKDSKLDSITNTSTSDTGISGSITNNSDNKLEISNGEGATIGGGITNNGNADLVISNQGSVGKDENGNTVTNNGSGSVG
;
A
#
# COMPACT_ATOMS: atom_id res chain seq x y z
N THR A 1 -6.17 1.93 -59.65
CA THR A 1 -6.23 3.38 -59.94
C THR A 1 -5.09 4.10 -59.24
N THR A 2 -4.35 4.96 -59.94
CA THR A 2 -3.31 5.81 -59.35
C THR A 2 -3.64 7.29 -59.63
N ILE A 3 -3.58 8.13 -58.61
CA ILE A 3 -3.92 9.56 -58.68
C ILE A 3 -2.69 10.38 -58.26
N ASN A 4 -2.13 11.13 -59.21
CA ASN A 4 -0.94 11.98 -59.01
C ASN A 4 -1.23 13.47 -59.27
N GLN A 5 -2.51 13.84 -59.29
CA GLN A 5 -3.00 15.19 -59.60
C GLN A 5 -4.01 15.64 -58.54
N SER A 6 -4.40 16.92 -58.61
CA SER A 6 -5.46 17.47 -57.76
C SER A 6 -6.86 17.15 -58.32
N LEU A 7 -7.74 16.63 -57.48
CA LEU A 7 -9.15 16.36 -57.78
C LEU A 7 -10.04 17.10 -56.77
N SER A 8 -11.20 17.55 -57.24
CA SER A 8 -12.22 18.23 -56.43
C SER A 8 -13.48 17.39 -56.19
N ASN A 9 -13.52 16.16 -56.71
CA ASN A 9 -14.65 15.24 -56.63
C ASN A 9 -14.27 14.00 -55.83
N THR A 10 -15.26 13.37 -55.18
CA THR A 10 -15.07 12.12 -54.43
C THR A 10 -14.59 10.99 -55.34
N GLN A 11 -13.53 10.30 -54.92
CA GLN A 11 -13.10 9.05 -55.52
C GLN A 11 -13.88 7.88 -54.90
N THR A 12 -14.75 7.26 -55.69
CA THR A 12 -15.52 6.07 -55.28
C THR A 12 -14.75 4.80 -55.65
N VAL A 13 -14.72 3.83 -54.74
CA VAL A 13 -14.16 2.48 -54.97
C VAL A 13 -15.27 1.44 -54.75
N SER A 14 -15.49 0.58 -55.74
CA SER A 14 -16.54 -0.45 -55.73
C SER A 14 -16.05 -1.73 -56.42
N GLY A 15 -16.74 -2.86 -56.21
CA GLY A 15 -16.33 -4.16 -56.76
C GLY A 15 -15.20 -4.82 -55.97
N ALA A 16 -14.60 -5.87 -56.54
CA ALA A 16 -13.57 -6.68 -55.88
C ALA A 16 -12.15 -6.40 -56.39
N ASP A 17 -11.15 -6.74 -55.58
CA ASP A 17 -9.72 -6.74 -55.89
C ASP A 17 -9.16 -5.38 -56.35
N ASN A 18 -9.70 -4.31 -55.76
CA ASN A 18 -9.28 -2.95 -56.09
C ASN A 18 -7.85 -2.66 -55.59
N THR A 19 -7.14 -1.80 -56.31
CA THR A 19 -5.93 -1.14 -55.82
C THR A 19 -6.06 0.36 -56.06
N LEU A 20 -5.94 1.18 -55.00
CA LEU A 20 -5.99 2.63 -55.08
C LEU A 20 -4.70 3.22 -54.51
N VAL A 21 -3.99 4.01 -55.32
CA VAL A 21 -2.77 4.72 -54.92
C VAL A 21 -2.96 6.22 -55.11
N ILE A 22 -2.78 7.00 -54.06
CA ILE A 22 -2.65 8.46 -54.14
C ILE A 22 -1.17 8.76 -54.01
N GLY A 23 -0.50 9.15 -55.10
CA GLY A 23 0.92 9.45 -55.06
C GLY A 23 1.22 10.73 -54.28
N SER A 24 2.50 10.99 -54.02
CA SER A 24 2.93 12.13 -53.18
C SER A 24 2.49 13.50 -53.68
N SER A 25 2.26 13.67 -55.00
CA SER A 25 1.69 14.88 -55.60
C SER A 25 0.16 14.86 -55.73
N GLY A 26 -0.48 13.72 -55.44
CA GLY A 26 -1.92 13.54 -55.52
C GLY A 26 -2.64 14.30 -54.40
N THR A 27 -3.71 15.01 -54.75
CA THR A 27 -4.57 15.68 -53.77
C THR A 27 -6.02 15.44 -54.13
N ILE A 28 -6.86 15.06 -53.17
CA ILE A 28 -8.31 15.05 -53.34
C ILE A 28 -8.91 15.91 -52.25
N GLN A 29 -9.50 17.03 -52.63
CA GLN A 29 -10.13 17.96 -51.70
C GLN A 29 -11.57 18.24 -52.12
N VAL A 30 -12.54 17.82 -51.31
CA VAL A 30 -13.97 17.88 -51.64
C VAL A 30 -14.69 18.78 -50.64
N SER A 31 -15.53 19.70 -51.11
CA SER A 31 -16.17 20.69 -50.23
C SER A 31 -17.31 20.14 -49.36
N ASN A 32 -18.08 19.19 -49.88
CA ASN A 32 -19.36 18.76 -49.28
C ASN A 32 -19.50 17.24 -49.09
N SER A 33 -18.44 16.46 -49.29
CA SER A 33 -18.48 15.00 -49.26
C SER A 33 -17.11 14.43 -48.85
N GLN A 34 -16.98 13.11 -48.87
CA GLN A 34 -15.72 12.42 -48.58
C GLN A 34 -14.74 12.59 -49.74
N ALA A 35 -13.43 12.61 -49.47
CA ALA A 35 -12.43 12.60 -50.52
C ALA A 35 -12.37 11.21 -51.18
N VAL A 36 -12.41 10.14 -50.38
CA VAL A 36 -12.48 8.75 -50.85
C VAL A 36 -13.62 8.01 -50.17
N ASN A 37 -14.40 7.27 -50.95
CA ASN A 37 -15.53 6.47 -50.46
C ASN A 37 -15.47 5.03 -51.00
N PHE A 38 -15.23 4.06 -50.12
CA PHE A 38 -15.32 2.64 -50.44
C PHE A 38 -16.75 2.16 -50.20
N THR A 39 -17.44 1.76 -51.27
CA THR A 39 -18.85 1.36 -51.18
C THR A 39 -19.00 -0.01 -50.53
N LYS A 40 -20.21 -0.31 -50.04
CA LYS A 40 -20.58 -1.61 -49.49
C LYS A 40 -20.10 -2.79 -50.35
N ASP A 41 -19.73 -3.88 -49.70
CA ASP A 41 -19.31 -5.14 -50.33
C ASP A 41 -18.07 -5.02 -51.25
N SER A 42 -17.37 -3.88 -51.24
CA SER A 42 -16.13 -3.72 -52.00
C SER A 42 -14.97 -4.43 -51.32
N SER A 43 -14.05 -4.97 -52.13
CA SER A 43 -12.76 -5.46 -51.66
C SER A 43 -11.60 -4.71 -52.33
N THR A 44 -10.58 -4.39 -51.54
CA THR A 44 -9.37 -3.67 -51.98
C THR A 44 -8.15 -4.39 -51.44
N THR A 45 -7.24 -4.79 -52.31
CA THR A 45 -5.96 -5.41 -51.94
C THR A 45 -5.00 -4.38 -51.35
N THR A 46 -4.98 -3.16 -51.89
CA THR A 46 -4.12 -2.08 -51.37
C THR A 46 -4.76 -0.71 -51.57
N PHE A 47 -4.89 0.02 -50.48
CA PHE A 47 -5.10 1.46 -50.47
C PHE A 47 -3.85 2.13 -49.91
N LEU A 48 -3.10 2.83 -50.77
CA LEU A 48 -1.89 3.56 -50.40
C LEU A 48 -2.11 5.07 -50.59
N ASN A 49 -2.02 5.83 -49.51
CA ASN A 49 -2.05 7.30 -49.57
C ASN A 49 -0.67 7.88 -49.23
N GLN A 50 -0.02 8.49 -50.20
CA GLN A 50 1.20 9.30 -50.02
C GLN A 50 0.93 10.80 -50.18
N GLY A 51 -0.25 11.16 -50.70
CA GLY A 51 -0.66 12.53 -50.98
C GLY A 51 -1.57 13.12 -49.90
N THR A 52 -2.52 13.96 -50.30
CA THR A 52 -3.43 14.67 -49.38
C THR A 52 -4.90 14.36 -49.68
N LEU A 53 -5.65 13.92 -48.68
CA LEU A 53 -7.07 13.61 -48.78
C LEU A 53 -7.85 14.46 -47.77
N ILE A 54 -8.68 15.38 -48.24
CA ILE A 54 -9.45 16.32 -47.42
C ILE A 54 -10.92 16.26 -47.82
N GLY A 55 -11.77 15.75 -46.94
CA GLY A 55 -13.23 15.80 -47.07
C GLY A 55 -13.82 17.15 -46.66
N GLY A 56 -15.13 17.30 -46.87
CA GLY A 56 -15.87 18.50 -46.53
C GLY A 56 -16.04 18.72 -45.03
N SER A 57 -16.49 19.92 -44.64
CA SER A 57 -16.49 20.44 -43.25
C SER A 57 -17.30 19.65 -42.21
N ASN A 58 -18.04 18.63 -42.63
CA ASN A 58 -18.84 17.75 -41.77
C ASN A 58 -18.79 16.28 -42.22
N ALA A 59 -17.86 15.94 -43.11
CA ALA A 59 -17.69 14.61 -43.67
C ALA A 59 -16.43 13.93 -43.11
N ALA A 60 -16.31 12.63 -43.36
CA ALA A 60 -15.04 11.94 -43.25
C ALA A 60 -14.17 12.28 -44.46
N SER A 61 -12.84 12.35 -44.31
CA SER A 61 -11.96 12.46 -45.48
C SER A 61 -11.88 11.13 -46.24
N VAL A 62 -11.80 10.02 -45.51
CA VAL A 62 -11.90 8.67 -46.07
C VAL A 62 -13.02 7.91 -45.36
N GLN A 63 -13.89 7.28 -46.14
CA GLN A 63 -15.00 6.46 -45.62
C GLN A 63 -14.95 5.05 -46.18
N LEU A 64 -14.98 4.07 -45.28
CA LEU A 64 -15.04 2.65 -45.59
C LEU A 64 -16.41 2.10 -45.17
N GLY A 65 -17.21 1.68 -46.14
CA GLY A 65 -18.60 1.29 -45.90
C GLY A 65 -19.47 2.49 -45.52
N ALA A 66 -20.68 2.24 -45.02
CA ALA A 66 -21.55 3.28 -44.50
C ALA A 66 -22.34 2.77 -43.30
N ASN A 67 -22.78 3.68 -42.45
CA ASN A 67 -23.51 3.35 -41.23
C ASN A 67 -24.71 2.43 -41.52
N LYS A 68 -24.77 1.27 -40.85
CA LYS A 68 -25.78 0.21 -41.03
C LYS A 68 -25.83 -0.46 -42.41
N ASN A 69 -24.83 -0.26 -43.26
CA ASN A 69 -24.68 -1.00 -44.51
C ASN A 69 -23.70 -2.17 -44.33
N ASN A 70 -23.65 -3.07 -45.32
CA ASN A 70 -22.65 -4.13 -45.37
C ASN A 70 -21.23 -3.55 -45.33
N GLY A 71 -20.32 -4.29 -44.69
CA GLY A 71 -18.91 -3.94 -44.57
C GLY A 71 -18.15 -3.95 -45.89
N VAL A 72 -16.88 -3.56 -45.79
CA VAL A 72 -15.88 -3.61 -46.87
C VAL A 72 -14.69 -4.44 -46.41
N THR A 73 -13.92 -4.98 -47.36
CA THR A 73 -12.67 -5.70 -47.05
C THR A 73 -11.47 -4.94 -47.61
N ILE A 74 -10.52 -4.58 -46.74
CA ILE A 74 -9.24 -3.98 -47.14
C ILE A 74 -8.11 -4.89 -46.65
N GLU A 75 -7.31 -5.43 -47.56
CA GLU A 75 -6.15 -6.22 -47.15
C GLU A 75 -5.06 -5.33 -46.54
N THR A 76 -4.69 -4.24 -47.23
CA THR A 76 -3.72 -3.26 -46.72
C THR A 76 -4.23 -1.83 -46.91
N PHE A 77 -4.40 -1.12 -45.80
CA PHE A 77 -4.59 0.32 -45.72
C PHE A 77 -3.28 0.95 -45.27
N ASP A 78 -2.61 1.72 -46.11
CA ASP A 78 -1.33 2.36 -45.79
C ASP A 78 -1.42 3.88 -46.02
N ASN A 79 -1.39 4.64 -44.94
CA ASN A 79 -1.32 6.09 -44.98
C ASN A 79 0.09 6.59 -44.64
N GLN A 80 0.77 7.14 -45.64
CA GLN A 80 2.06 7.83 -45.54
C GLN A 80 1.91 9.35 -45.70
N GLY A 81 0.77 9.81 -46.24
CA GLY A 81 0.44 11.21 -46.49
C GLY A 81 -0.49 11.82 -45.43
N ILE A 82 -1.36 12.73 -45.86
CA ILE A 82 -2.33 13.44 -45.00
C ILE A 82 -3.75 12.93 -45.29
N ILE A 83 -4.47 12.56 -44.24
CA ILE A 83 -5.91 12.30 -44.28
C ILE A 83 -6.61 13.22 -43.28
N GLY A 84 -7.45 14.10 -43.80
CA GLY A 84 -8.19 15.08 -43.02
C GLY A 84 -7.38 16.31 -42.63
N ASN A 85 -8.11 17.25 -42.04
CA ASN A 85 -7.62 18.56 -41.62
C ASN A 85 -8.51 19.13 -40.50
N GLY A 86 -8.28 20.38 -40.11
CA GLY A 86 -9.10 21.03 -39.10
C GLY A 86 -10.58 21.19 -39.45
N SER A 87 -10.96 21.24 -40.73
CA SER A 87 -12.40 21.26 -41.09
C SER A 87 -13.07 19.88 -41.03
N SER A 88 -12.30 18.78 -40.99
CA SER A 88 -12.88 17.44 -41.08
C SER A 88 -13.63 17.06 -39.79
N LYS A 89 -14.85 16.51 -39.92
CA LYS A 89 -15.55 15.88 -38.78
C LYS A 89 -14.94 14.53 -38.43
N PHE A 90 -14.49 13.80 -39.45
CA PHE A 90 -13.66 12.63 -39.25
C PHE A 90 -12.48 12.62 -40.21
N GLY A 91 -11.31 12.15 -39.77
CA GLY A 91 -10.26 11.78 -40.71
C GLY A 91 -10.70 10.54 -41.50
N ILE A 92 -10.98 9.47 -40.76
CA ILE A 92 -11.41 8.18 -41.28
C ILE A 92 -12.67 7.70 -40.55
N THR A 93 -13.62 7.16 -41.29
CA THR A 93 -14.72 6.36 -40.71
C THR A 93 -14.75 4.98 -41.35
N VAL A 94 -14.95 3.95 -40.53
CA VAL A 94 -15.13 2.58 -40.99
C VAL A 94 -16.38 2.00 -40.34
N TRP A 95 -17.28 1.53 -41.20
CA TRP A 95 -18.59 1.02 -40.82
C TRP A 95 -18.80 -0.39 -41.36
N GLY A 96 -19.49 -1.21 -40.59
CA GLY A 96 -20.15 -2.43 -41.05
C GLY A 96 -21.52 -2.58 -40.38
N ASN A 97 -22.04 -3.80 -40.40
CA ASN A 97 -23.17 -4.21 -39.57
C ASN A 97 -22.82 -5.52 -38.82
N SER A 98 -23.70 -5.97 -37.92
CA SER A 98 -23.46 -7.14 -37.06
C SER A 98 -23.20 -8.42 -37.86
N ASP A 99 -23.85 -8.57 -39.01
CA ASP A 99 -23.82 -9.77 -39.84
C ASP A 99 -22.68 -9.72 -40.90
N ASN A 100 -22.23 -8.51 -41.22
CA ASN A 100 -21.23 -8.24 -42.24
C ASN A 100 -20.37 -7.04 -41.80
N LYS A 101 -19.43 -7.34 -40.88
CA LYS A 101 -18.44 -6.38 -40.39
C LYS A 101 -17.46 -6.00 -41.49
N SER A 102 -16.99 -4.75 -41.45
CA SER A 102 -15.82 -4.39 -42.27
C SER A 102 -14.58 -5.15 -41.77
N THR A 103 -13.68 -5.52 -42.68
CA THR A 103 -12.41 -6.18 -42.33
C THR A 103 -11.24 -5.37 -42.87
N ILE A 104 -10.25 -5.11 -42.01
CA ILE A 104 -8.97 -4.52 -42.40
C ILE A 104 -7.85 -5.42 -41.89
N ASN A 105 -7.14 -6.12 -42.76
CA ASN A 105 -6.07 -7.00 -42.28
C ASN A 105 -4.90 -6.18 -41.74
N ASN A 106 -4.43 -5.18 -42.49
CA ASN A 106 -3.33 -4.31 -42.08
C ASN A 106 -3.72 -2.84 -42.22
N PHE A 107 -3.81 -2.13 -41.09
CA PHE A 107 -3.97 -0.69 -41.02
C PHE A 107 -2.66 -0.05 -40.58
N ASN A 108 -1.96 0.60 -41.51
CA ASN A 108 -0.68 1.26 -41.27
C ASN A 108 -0.83 2.77 -41.43
N ASN A 109 -0.40 3.53 -40.42
CA ASN A 109 -0.29 4.98 -40.49
C ASN A 109 1.14 5.42 -40.14
N SER A 110 1.91 5.85 -41.14
CA SER A 110 3.17 6.59 -40.97
C SER A 110 3.03 8.09 -41.27
N GLY A 111 1.92 8.49 -41.88
CA GLY A 111 1.56 9.88 -42.19
C GLY A 111 0.77 10.56 -41.07
N THR A 112 -0.13 11.47 -41.45
CA THR A 112 -1.00 12.21 -40.53
C THR A 112 -2.48 11.90 -40.78
N ILE A 113 -3.22 11.60 -39.72
CA ILE A 113 -4.68 11.53 -39.73
C ILE A 113 -5.24 12.57 -38.75
N HIS A 114 -6.05 13.50 -39.25
CA HIS A 114 -6.42 14.70 -38.50
C HIS A 114 -7.90 15.09 -38.63
N SER A 115 -8.49 15.55 -37.53
CA SER A 115 -9.83 16.16 -37.47
C SER A 115 -9.88 17.19 -36.34
N ASP A 116 -10.46 18.38 -36.55
CA ASP A 116 -10.78 19.26 -35.41
C ASP A 116 -12.24 19.18 -34.99
N ALA A 117 -13.19 18.98 -35.93
CA ALA A 117 -14.62 19.05 -35.62
C ALA A 117 -15.17 17.78 -34.95
N GLY A 118 -14.45 16.66 -35.00
CA GLY A 118 -14.86 15.40 -34.39
C GLY A 118 -13.67 14.48 -34.15
N GLU A 119 -13.78 13.22 -34.56
CA GLU A 119 -12.83 12.17 -34.20
C GLU A 119 -11.87 11.88 -35.34
N SER A 120 -10.59 11.63 -35.09
CA SER A 120 -9.66 11.39 -36.20
C SER A 120 -9.96 10.07 -36.89
N ILE A 121 -10.24 9.02 -36.12
CA ILE A 121 -10.61 7.70 -36.62
C ILE A 121 -11.81 7.17 -35.82
N TYR A 122 -12.85 6.74 -36.53
CA TYR A 122 -14.03 6.08 -35.97
C TYR A 122 -14.19 4.67 -36.55
N PHE A 123 -14.29 3.66 -35.68
CA PHE A 123 -14.58 2.27 -36.04
C PHE A 123 -15.90 1.80 -35.41
N SER A 124 -16.75 1.16 -36.21
CA SER A 124 -17.95 0.46 -35.73
C SER A 124 -18.26 -0.78 -36.58
N ASN A 125 -18.44 -1.93 -35.95
CA ASN A 125 -18.64 -3.23 -36.59
C ASN A 125 -17.48 -3.58 -37.53
N VAL A 126 -16.27 -3.67 -36.97
CA VAL A 126 -15.02 -3.84 -37.74
C VAL A 126 -14.15 -4.93 -37.12
N ASN A 127 -13.53 -5.76 -37.94
CA ASN A 127 -12.44 -6.64 -37.57
C ASN A 127 -11.12 -6.10 -38.12
N ILE A 128 -10.10 -5.97 -37.27
CA ILE A 128 -8.76 -5.51 -37.66
C ILE A 128 -7.73 -6.52 -37.15
N SER A 129 -6.90 -7.08 -38.04
CA SER A 129 -5.85 -8.01 -37.60
C SER A 129 -4.62 -7.25 -37.06
N SER A 130 -4.23 -6.15 -37.71
CA SER A 130 -3.11 -5.32 -37.27
C SER A 130 -3.41 -3.84 -37.50
N PHE A 131 -3.33 -3.06 -36.43
CA PHE A 131 -3.34 -1.59 -36.45
C PHE A 131 -1.97 -1.10 -35.97
N ALA A 132 -1.22 -0.46 -36.85
CA ALA A 132 0.09 0.11 -36.57
C ALA A 132 0.11 1.62 -36.85
N ASN A 133 0.37 2.41 -35.80
CA ASN A 133 0.63 3.84 -35.92
C ASN A 133 2.10 4.16 -35.62
N SER A 134 2.84 4.64 -36.63
CA SER A 134 4.16 5.26 -36.50
C SER A 134 4.14 6.76 -36.79
N GLY A 135 3.07 7.26 -37.41
CA GLY A 135 2.83 8.66 -37.71
C GLY A 135 2.03 9.40 -36.63
N THR A 136 1.23 10.36 -37.06
CA THR A 136 0.40 11.20 -36.17
C THR A 136 -1.09 10.92 -36.37
N ILE A 137 -1.81 10.74 -35.26
CA ILE A 137 -3.26 10.77 -35.20
C ILE A 137 -3.66 11.89 -34.23
N LYS A 138 -4.44 12.87 -34.68
CA LYS A 138 -4.76 14.06 -33.88
C LYS A 138 -6.22 14.49 -34.02
N SER A 139 -6.91 14.60 -32.89
CA SER A 139 -8.25 15.19 -32.79
C SER A 139 -8.25 16.44 -31.90
N ASN A 140 -8.98 17.50 -32.23
CA ASN A 140 -9.14 18.64 -31.30
C ASN A 140 -10.44 18.62 -30.50
N ASN A 141 -11.59 18.17 -31.01
CA ASN A 141 -12.85 18.19 -30.23
C ASN A 141 -13.43 16.79 -29.93
N GLY A 142 -12.93 15.75 -30.58
CA GLY A 142 -13.39 14.37 -30.38
C GLY A 142 -12.28 13.47 -29.87
N LYS A 143 -12.40 12.19 -30.18
CA LYS A 143 -11.42 11.16 -29.82
C LYS A 143 -10.34 11.05 -30.89
N GLY A 144 -9.12 10.68 -30.52
CA GLY A 144 -8.08 10.36 -31.51
C GLY A 144 -8.47 9.11 -32.30
N VAL A 145 -8.63 8.00 -31.59
CA VAL A 145 -9.14 6.73 -32.12
C VAL A 145 -10.34 6.29 -31.29
N ASN A 146 -11.51 6.20 -31.92
CA ASN A 146 -12.74 5.72 -31.30
C ASN A 146 -13.07 4.32 -31.78
N ILE A 147 -12.97 3.37 -30.87
CA ILE A 147 -13.30 1.96 -31.07
C ILE A 147 -14.69 1.76 -30.49
N ALA A 148 -15.71 2.09 -31.30
CA ALA A 148 -16.99 2.55 -30.77
C ALA A 148 -17.98 1.42 -30.44
N SER A 149 -18.16 0.44 -31.31
CA SER A 149 -19.15 -0.64 -31.13
C SER A 149 -18.77 -1.88 -31.90
N GLU A 150 -18.72 -3.03 -31.23
CA GLU A 150 -18.48 -4.35 -31.82
C GLU A 150 -17.23 -4.41 -32.71
N VAL A 151 -16.17 -3.70 -32.32
CA VAL A 151 -14.89 -3.71 -33.03
C VAL A 151 -13.95 -4.73 -32.38
N SER A 152 -13.34 -5.60 -33.18
CA SER A 152 -12.29 -6.52 -32.73
C SER A 152 -10.97 -6.11 -33.37
N ILE A 153 -9.96 -5.83 -32.55
CA ILE A 153 -8.59 -5.60 -33.00
C ILE A 153 -7.69 -6.66 -32.38
N GLU A 154 -7.01 -7.45 -33.21
CA GLU A 154 -6.06 -8.45 -32.70
C GLU A 154 -4.81 -7.74 -32.14
N ASN A 155 -4.12 -6.93 -32.94
CA ASN A 155 -2.94 -6.18 -32.52
C ASN A 155 -3.11 -4.68 -32.77
N PHE A 156 -2.92 -3.86 -31.74
CA PHE A 156 -2.80 -2.41 -31.85
C PHE A 156 -1.43 -1.97 -31.32
N ALA A 157 -0.53 -1.58 -32.22
CA ALA A 157 0.76 -0.99 -31.91
C ALA A 157 0.80 0.52 -32.18
N ASN A 158 1.19 1.31 -31.18
CA ASN A 158 1.52 2.72 -31.34
C ASN A 158 3.02 2.94 -31.08
N SER A 159 3.75 3.41 -32.07
CA SER A 159 5.13 3.93 -31.98
C SER A 159 5.22 5.43 -32.30
N GLY A 160 4.18 5.98 -32.92
CA GLY A 160 4.05 7.41 -33.22
C GLY A 160 3.30 8.18 -32.14
N THR A 161 2.54 9.19 -32.59
CA THR A 161 1.81 10.13 -31.75
C THR A 161 0.31 9.97 -31.90
N ILE A 162 -0.42 9.85 -30.79
CA ILE A 162 -1.89 9.90 -30.75
C ILE A 162 -2.32 10.95 -29.73
N THR A 163 -3.04 11.98 -30.19
CA THR A 163 -3.45 13.09 -29.33
C THR A 163 -4.91 13.49 -29.52
N SER A 164 -5.51 13.94 -28.42
CA SER A 164 -6.86 14.50 -28.39
C SER A 164 -7.00 15.52 -27.27
N ASN A 165 -8.02 16.39 -27.29
CA ASN A 165 -8.38 17.15 -26.09
C ASN A 165 -9.25 16.34 -25.10
N SER A 166 -10.02 15.36 -25.59
CA SER A 166 -10.95 14.55 -24.77
C SER A 166 -10.33 13.20 -24.41
N ILE A 167 -10.27 12.26 -25.36
CA ILE A 167 -9.73 10.91 -25.15
C ILE A 167 -8.86 10.55 -26.35
N ALA A 168 -7.62 10.12 -26.14
CA ALA A 168 -6.74 9.80 -27.26
C ALA A 168 -7.15 8.46 -27.91
N ILE A 169 -7.38 7.43 -27.08
CA ILE A 169 -7.92 6.13 -27.51
C ILE A 169 -9.08 5.75 -26.60
N ASP A 170 -10.25 5.49 -27.19
CA ASP A 170 -11.45 5.05 -26.48
C ASP A 170 -11.88 3.66 -26.94
N VAL A 171 -12.01 2.71 -26.01
CA VAL A 171 -12.48 1.34 -26.25
C VAL A 171 -13.88 1.19 -25.62
N ALA A 172 -14.91 1.16 -26.45
CA ALA A 172 -16.31 1.21 -26.03
C ALA A 172 -17.14 0.02 -26.53
N ASN A 173 -18.34 -0.13 -25.95
CA ASN A 173 -19.45 -1.02 -26.34
C ASN A 173 -19.06 -2.34 -27.02
N ASN A 174 -18.82 -3.40 -26.23
CA ASN A 174 -18.55 -4.75 -26.73
C ASN A 174 -17.38 -4.83 -27.74
N SER A 175 -16.50 -3.83 -27.76
CA SER A 175 -15.28 -3.88 -28.55
C SER A 175 -14.14 -4.50 -27.74
N ASN A 176 -13.22 -5.18 -28.42
CA ASN A 176 -12.08 -5.85 -27.83
C ASN A 176 -10.79 -5.50 -28.55
N ILE A 177 -9.72 -5.35 -27.78
CA ILE A 177 -8.34 -5.35 -28.28
C ILE A 177 -7.62 -6.51 -27.60
N ASN A 178 -7.07 -7.46 -28.37
CA ASN A 178 -6.36 -8.59 -27.77
C ASN A 178 -4.99 -8.17 -27.25
N TYR A 179 -4.21 -7.45 -28.08
CA TYR A 179 -2.87 -6.97 -27.73
C TYR A 179 -2.71 -5.49 -28.05
N PHE A 180 -2.61 -4.66 -27.02
CA PHE A 180 -2.26 -3.26 -27.14
C PHE A 180 -0.81 -3.01 -26.71
N THR A 181 -0.01 -2.35 -27.55
CA THR A 181 1.35 -1.94 -27.22
C THR A 181 1.57 -0.47 -27.56
N ASN A 182 1.96 0.33 -26.57
CA ASN A 182 2.44 1.70 -26.77
C ASN A 182 3.95 1.80 -26.54
N SER A 183 4.69 2.25 -27.54
CA SER A 183 6.11 2.64 -27.47
C SER A 183 6.33 4.10 -27.87
N GLY A 184 5.29 4.77 -28.35
CA GLY A 184 5.29 6.19 -28.72
C GLY A 184 4.63 7.07 -27.66
N PHE A 185 3.96 8.13 -28.13
CA PHE A 185 3.35 9.15 -27.28
C PHE A 185 1.82 9.18 -27.42
N ILE A 186 1.13 9.12 -26.29
CA ILE A 186 -0.33 9.21 -26.19
C ILE A 186 -0.69 10.32 -25.19
N SER A 187 -1.52 11.27 -25.58
CA SER A 187 -1.90 12.40 -24.70
C SER A 187 -3.31 12.93 -24.96
N ALA A 188 -4.14 13.03 -23.92
CA ALA A 188 -5.42 13.74 -23.98
C ALA A 188 -5.96 14.16 -22.59
N GLY A 189 -7.28 14.37 -22.45
CA GLY A 189 -7.92 14.39 -21.14
C GLY A 189 -7.79 13.03 -20.45
N LYS A 190 -8.11 11.96 -21.20
CA LYS A 190 -7.75 10.57 -20.87
C LYS A 190 -6.85 10.01 -21.95
N GLY A 191 -5.63 9.60 -21.60
CA GLY A 191 -4.70 9.02 -22.57
C GLY A 191 -5.31 7.80 -23.26
N VAL A 192 -5.59 6.75 -22.47
CA VAL A 192 -6.35 5.58 -22.93
C VAL A 192 -7.55 5.35 -22.02
N ASN A 193 -8.74 5.25 -22.59
CA ASN A 193 -9.96 4.87 -21.89
C ASN A 193 -10.41 3.47 -22.31
N ILE A 194 -10.26 2.51 -21.41
CA ILE A 194 -10.80 1.16 -21.57
C ILE A 194 -12.17 1.15 -20.87
N GLY A 195 -13.17 1.69 -21.58
CA GLY A 195 -14.52 1.91 -21.08
C GLY A 195 -15.35 0.63 -21.03
N GLN A 196 -16.49 0.60 -21.74
CA GLN A 196 -17.39 -0.57 -21.83
C GLN A 196 -16.92 -1.66 -22.81
N GLY A 197 -15.70 -1.53 -23.35
CA GLY A 197 -15.06 -2.57 -24.15
C GLY A 197 -14.33 -3.59 -23.28
N SER A 198 -13.28 -4.20 -23.84
CA SER A 198 -12.36 -5.08 -23.12
C SER A 198 -10.97 -5.02 -23.75
N MET A 199 -9.95 -5.38 -22.98
CA MET A 199 -8.61 -5.57 -23.50
C MET A 199 -7.96 -6.76 -22.83
N THR A 200 -7.41 -7.70 -23.59
CA THR A 200 -6.77 -8.88 -22.97
C THR A 200 -5.40 -8.49 -22.40
N ASN A 201 -4.54 -7.86 -23.21
CA ASN A 201 -3.20 -7.43 -22.80
C ASN A 201 -2.97 -5.95 -23.13
N PHE A 202 -2.62 -5.18 -22.10
CA PHE A 202 -2.15 -3.80 -22.24
C PHE A 202 -0.66 -3.75 -21.92
N THR A 203 0.15 -3.19 -22.82
CA THR A 203 1.56 -2.93 -22.59
C THR A 203 1.92 -1.49 -22.95
N ASN A 204 2.35 -0.70 -21.96
CA ASN A 204 3.13 0.51 -22.23
C ASN A 204 4.61 0.12 -22.21
N ALA A 205 5.23 -0.04 -23.37
CA ALA A 205 6.60 -0.49 -23.53
C ALA A 205 7.62 0.53 -23.01
N SER A 206 8.88 0.11 -22.86
CA SER A 206 9.98 1.02 -22.56
C SER A 206 10.06 2.12 -23.63
N GLY A 207 10.19 3.38 -23.22
CA GLY A 207 10.10 4.55 -24.10
C GLY A 207 8.68 5.05 -24.38
N GLY A 208 7.65 4.23 -24.15
CA GLY A 208 6.26 4.63 -24.28
C GLY A 208 5.83 5.63 -23.21
N THR A 209 5.16 6.70 -23.64
CA THR A 209 4.57 7.71 -22.75
C THR A 209 3.07 7.78 -22.97
N ILE A 210 2.31 7.66 -21.88
CA ILE A 210 0.86 7.88 -21.86
C ILE A 210 0.56 8.93 -20.80
N GLN A 211 -0.10 10.00 -21.20
CA GLN A 211 -0.49 11.06 -20.27
C GLN A 211 -1.93 11.53 -20.46
N GLY A 212 -2.54 11.95 -19.35
CA GLY A 212 -3.85 12.58 -19.36
C GLY A 212 -3.93 13.77 -18.41
N THR A 213 -4.84 14.71 -18.64
CA THR A 213 -5.15 15.74 -17.61
C THR A 213 -6.07 15.21 -16.52
N GLU A 214 -6.88 14.20 -16.82
CA GLU A 214 -7.65 13.43 -15.83
C GLU A 214 -6.90 12.14 -15.51
N ALA A 215 -6.79 11.23 -16.49
CA ALA A 215 -6.09 9.96 -16.30
C ALA A 215 -5.14 9.62 -17.44
N GLY A 216 -3.95 9.11 -17.14
CA GLY A 216 -3.11 8.49 -18.15
C GLY A 216 -3.84 7.30 -18.77
N VAL A 217 -4.31 6.37 -17.92
CA VAL A 217 -5.16 5.26 -18.33
C VAL A 217 -6.37 5.13 -17.40
N LEU A 218 -7.57 5.03 -17.96
CA LEU A 218 -8.80 4.66 -17.26
C LEU A 218 -9.19 3.23 -17.63
N ILE A 219 -9.45 2.39 -16.63
CA ILE A 219 -9.85 0.98 -16.76
C ILE A 219 -11.20 0.80 -16.07
N ASN A 220 -12.23 0.46 -16.84
CA ASN A 220 -13.61 0.30 -16.35
C ASN A 220 -14.23 -1.06 -16.75
N THR A 221 -13.38 -2.04 -17.03
CA THR A 221 -13.76 -3.37 -17.55
C THR A 221 -12.64 -4.39 -17.32
N LYS A 222 -12.87 -5.64 -17.72
CA LYS A 222 -11.93 -6.74 -17.57
C LYS A 222 -10.63 -6.51 -18.37
N ILE A 223 -9.50 -6.81 -17.72
CA ILE A 223 -8.20 -6.98 -18.35
C ILE A 223 -7.43 -8.15 -17.73
N ASP A 224 -6.84 -9.00 -18.57
CA ASP A 224 -6.07 -10.14 -18.07
C ASP A 224 -4.69 -9.69 -17.60
N THR A 225 -3.97 -8.89 -18.39
CA THR A 225 -2.64 -8.38 -18.02
C THR A 225 -2.46 -6.91 -18.40
N PHE A 226 -2.13 -6.09 -17.40
CA PHE A 226 -1.71 -4.71 -17.56
C PHE A 226 -0.23 -4.59 -17.22
N THR A 227 0.60 -4.13 -18.16
CA THR A 227 2.04 -3.94 -17.94
C THR A 227 2.46 -2.52 -18.29
N ASN A 228 3.06 -1.81 -17.34
CA ASN A 228 3.75 -0.54 -17.58
C ASN A 228 5.26 -0.72 -17.46
N ASN A 229 5.98 -0.63 -18.57
CA ASN A 229 7.45 -0.54 -18.63
C ASN A 229 7.95 0.87 -18.96
N GLY A 230 7.05 1.76 -19.38
CA GLY A 230 7.34 3.15 -19.77
C GLY A 230 6.89 4.15 -18.72
N PHE A 231 6.37 5.28 -19.19
CA PHE A 231 5.87 6.36 -18.35
C PHE A 231 4.34 6.52 -18.50
N ILE A 232 3.63 6.46 -17.37
CA ILE A 232 2.20 6.78 -17.30
C ILE A 232 2.00 7.92 -16.31
N ASN A 233 1.34 8.99 -16.75
CA ASN A 233 1.23 10.22 -16.00
C ASN A 233 -0.18 10.82 -16.04
N SER A 234 -0.62 11.43 -14.94
CA SER A 234 -1.63 12.48 -15.01
C SER A 234 -1.00 13.85 -14.75
N ILE A 235 -1.06 14.73 -15.75
CA ILE A 235 -0.53 16.09 -15.70
C ILE A 235 -1.55 17.10 -15.15
N GLY A 236 -2.76 16.66 -14.81
CA GLY A 236 -3.77 17.49 -14.18
C GLY A 236 -3.35 17.97 -12.80
N LYS A 237 -3.91 19.11 -12.39
CA LYS A 237 -3.74 19.69 -11.03
C LYS A 237 -5.05 19.68 -10.25
N SER A 238 -5.87 18.66 -10.46
CA SER A 238 -7.11 18.48 -9.71
C SER A 238 -6.85 17.57 -8.50
N ALA A 239 -7.33 17.97 -7.33
CA ALA A 239 -7.07 17.28 -6.07
C ALA A 239 -7.71 15.87 -5.96
N GLN A 240 -8.59 15.48 -6.90
CA GLN A 240 -9.34 14.23 -6.81
C GLN A 240 -9.24 13.32 -8.03
N TRP A 241 -9.05 13.87 -9.24
CA TRP A 241 -9.21 13.10 -10.48
C TRP A 241 -7.91 12.89 -11.24
N SER A 242 -6.80 13.48 -10.81
CA SER A 242 -5.52 13.46 -11.53
C SER A 242 -4.72 12.20 -11.19
N ASN A 243 -5.04 11.08 -11.85
CA ASN A 243 -4.47 9.77 -11.53
C ASN A 243 -3.68 9.18 -12.72
N GLY A 244 -2.47 8.67 -12.49
CA GLY A 244 -1.72 7.98 -13.56
C GLY A 244 -2.54 6.86 -14.18
N VAL A 245 -3.00 5.94 -13.33
CA VAL A 245 -3.99 4.92 -13.68
C VAL A 245 -5.22 5.06 -12.77
N TRP A 246 -6.41 4.98 -13.36
CA TRP A 246 -7.66 4.90 -12.62
C TRP A 246 -8.37 3.60 -12.96
N VAL A 247 -8.59 2.75 -11.97
CA VAL A 247 -9.46 1.57 -12.04
C VAL A 247 -10.80 1.93 -11.41
N SER A 248 -11.91 1.75 -12.13
CA SER A 248 -13.24 2.12 -11.66
C SER A 248 -14.28 1.04 -11.92
N GLY A 249 -15.44 1.15 -11.26
CA GLY A 249 -16.59 0.29 -11.53
C GLY A 249 -16.35 -1.17 -11.11
N ASN A 250 -17.13 -2.10 -11.66
CA ASN A 250 -16.96 -3.54 -11.38
C ASN A 250 -15.86 -4.17 -12.26
N THR A 251 -14.65 -3.60 -12.20
CA THR A 251 -13.49 -4.02 -12.99
C THR A 251 -12.81 -5.24 -12.40
N ASN A 252 -12.29 -6.15 -13.24
CA ASN A 252 -11.41 -7.22 -12.82
C ASN A 252 -10.08 -7.16 -13.59
N VAL A 253 -8.98 -6.97 -12.87
CA VAL A 253 -7.61 -7.03 -13.38
C VAL A 253 -6.94 -8.27 -12.82
N LYS A 254 -6.59 -9.25 -13.65
CA LYS A 254 -5.92 -10.46 -13.15
C LYS A 254 -4.46 -10.20 -12.76
N THR A 255 -3.71 -9.46 -13.57
CA THR A 255 -2.33 -9.11 -13.26
C THR A 255 -2.02 -7.69 -13.67
N PHE A 256 -1.54 -6.89 -12.72
CA PHE A 256 -1.08 -5.52 -12.92
C PHE A 256 0.41 -5.46 -12.58
N VAL A 257 1.24 -5.06 -13.53
CA VAL A 257 2.69 -4.93 -13.36
C VAL A 257 3.14 -3.53 -13.68
N ASN A 258 3.79 -2.87 -12.73
CA ASN A 258 4.52 -1.63 -12.96
C ASN A 258 6.03 -1.88 -12.85
N ASN A 259 6.74 -1.84 -13.97
CA ASN A 259 8.20 -1.83 -14.06
C ASN A 259 8.76 -0.44 -14.36
N GLY A 260 7.94 0.44 -14.94
CA GLY A 260 8.31 1.81 -15.31
C GLY A 260 7.98 2.83 -14.22
N ILE A 261 7.55 4.01 -14.65
CA ILE A 261 7.14 5.11 -13.78
C ILE A 261 5.64 5.34 -13.94
N MET A 262 4.92 5.37 -12.82
CA MET A 262 3.53 5.85 -12.75
C MET A 262 3.43 7.05 -11.83
N GLN A 263 2.71 8.07 -12.26
CA GLN A 263 2.51 9.26 -11.45
C GLN A 263 1.21 9.99 -11.73
N GLY A 264 0.76 10.77 -10.76
CA GLY A 264 -0.32 11.73 -10.90
C GLY A 264 -0.29 12.70 -9.73
N ASP A 265 -0.89 13.87 -9.88
CA ASP A 265 -0.97 14.84 -8.78
C ASP A 265 -1.70 14.24 -7.57
N THR A 266 -2.87 13.61 -7.80
CA THR A 266 -3.60 12.90 -6.73
C THR A 266 -2.97 11.55 -6.43
N GLY A 267 -2.81 10.69 -7.45
CA GLY A 267 -2.31 9.33 -7.25
C GLY A 267 -1.63 8.74 -8.48
N ALA A 268 -0.69 7.82 -8.23
CA ALA A 268 -0.13 7.00 -9.30
C ALA A 268 -1.18 5.97 -9.76
N ILE A 269 -1.92 5.40 -8.80
CA ILE A 269 -3.11 4.60 -9.04
C ILE A 269 -4.24 4.93 -8.07
N ARG A 270 -5.45 5.07 -8.59
CA ARG A 270 -6.70 5.06 -7.82
C ARG A 270 -7.55 3.88 -8.26
N SER A 271 -8.00 3.08 -7.29
CA SER A 271 -8.91 1.96 -7.52
C SER A 271 -10.21 2.23 -6.77
N SER A 272 -11.30 2.47 -7.51
CA SER A 272 -12.63 2.86 -7.02
C SER A 272 -13.68 1.84 -7.48
N GLY A 273 -13.72 0.69 -6.84
CA GLY A 273 -14.48 -0.50 -7.27
C GLY A 273 -13.62 -1.63 -7.85
N GLY A 274 -14.19 -2.83 -7.90
CA GLY A 274 -13.59 -3.97 -8.59
C GLY A 274 -12.49 -4.71 -7.82
N THR A 275 -11.78 -5.58 -8.52
CA THR A 275 -10.72 -6.43 -7.97
C THR A 275 -9.48 -6.43 -8.85
N ILE A 276 -8.31 -6.24 -8.25
CA ILE A 276 -7.01 -6.56 -8.84
C ILE A 276 -6.49 -7.81 -8.13
N GLU A 277 -6.30 -8.92 -8.85
CA GLU A 277 -5.82 -10.15 -8.19
C GLU A 277 -4.36 -10.00 -7.78
N ASN A 278 -3.48 -9.68 -8.72
CA ASN A 278 -2.05 -9.52 -8.45
C ASN A 278 -1.57 -8.15 -8.90
N PHE A 279 -1.10 -7.33 -7.96
CA PHE A 279 -0.46 -6.05 -8.22
C PHE A 279 1.03 -6.15 -7.90
N ILE A 280 1.88 -5.98 -8.90
CA ILE A 280 3.34 -6.07 -8.76
C ILE A 280 3.95 -4.71 -9.11
N ASN A 281 4.57 -4.07 -8.13
CA ASN A 281 5.35 -2.85 -8.34
C ASN A 281 6.85 -3.17 -8.28
N ASN A 282 7.52 -3.17 -9.43
CA ASN A 282 8.98 -3.22 -9.54
C ASN A 282 9.60 -1.84 -9.83
N GLY A 283 8.79 -0.92 -10.35
CA GLY A 283 9.21 0.42 -10.76
C GLY A 283 8.95 1.49 -9.71
N ILE A 284 8.67 2.71 -10.17
CA ILE A 284 8.45 3.88 -9.33
C ILE A 284 6.99 4.32 -9.44
N MET A 285 6.33 4.51 -8.31
CA MET A 285 5.03 5.15 -8.19
C MET A 285 5.18 6.42 -7.36
N ASN A 286 4.79 7.57 -7.93
CA ASN A 286 4.88 8.86 -7.27
C ASN A 286 3.55 9.60 -7.30
N SER A 287 3.21 10.34 -6.24
CA SER A 287 2.13 11.33 -6.31
C SER A 287 2.30 12.49 -5.33
N GLY A 288 1.47 13.51 -5.47
CA GLY A 288 1.33 14.55 -4.46
C GLY A 288 0.65 14.01 -3.20
N TYR A 289 -0.56 13.48 -3.35
CA TYR A 289 -1.49 13.22 -2.24
C TYR A 289 -1.41 11.78 -1.72
N THR A 290 -1.94 10.84 -2.50
CA THR A 290 -2.02 9.42 -2.13
C THR A 290 -1.57 8.57 -3.30
N THR A 291 -0.46 7.85 -3.17
CA THR A 291 0.16 7.17 -4.33
C THR A 291 -0.66 5.97 -4.80
N MET A 292 -1.06 5.11 -3.87
CA MET A 292 -2.03 4.04 -4.09
C MET A 292 -3.27 4.33 -3.28
N PHE A 293 -4.37 4.69 -3.95
CA PHE A 293 -5.64 4.99 -3.30
C PHE A 293 -6.66 3.88 -3.57
N ILE A 294 -6.90 3.04 -2.57
CA ILE A 294 -7.79 1.87 -2.68
C ILE A 294 -9.11 2.18 -1.98
N GLN A 295 -10.13 2.49 -2.78
CA GLN A 295 -11.45 2.91 -2.35
C GLN A 295 -12.50 1.89 -2.81
N ASN A 296 -13.26 1.30 -1.89
CA ASN A 296 -14.31 0.32 -2.21
C ASN A 296 -13.88 -0.76 -3.24
N SER A 297 -12.62 -1.19 -3.18
CA SER A 297 -12.01 -2.14 -4.12
C SER A 297 -11.10 -3.11 -3.38
N ILE A 298 -10.79 -4.23 -4.03
CA ILE A 298 -9.99 -5.30 -3.45
C ILE A 298 -8.71 -5.47 -4.27
N ILE A 299 -7.56 -5.45 -3.62
CA ILE A 299 -6.33 -6.03 -4.16
C ILE A 299 -6.04 -7.32 -3.39
N LYS A 300 -5.98 -8.48 -4.04
CA LYS A 300 -5.70 -9.73 -3.30
C LYS A 300 -4.25 -9.83 -2.88
N THR A 301 -3.33 -9.48 -3.78
CA THR A 301 -1.90 -9.47 -3.45
C THR A 301 -1.22 -8.25 -4.04
N LEU A 302 -0.56 -7.49 -3.19
CA LEU A 302 0.36 -6.41 -3.54
C LEU A 302 1.79 -6.85 -3.25
N GLU A 303 2.58 -7.08 -4.29
CA GLU A 303 4.03 -7.24 -4.19
C GLU A 303 4.72 -5.91 -4.52
N ASN A 304 5.30 -5.27 -3.51
CA ASN A 304 6.13 -4.07 -3.70
C ASN A 304 7.61 -4.41 -3.62
N LYS A 305 8.31 -4.33 -4.75
CA LYS A 305 9.77 -4.45 -4.90
C LYS A 305 10.44 -3.11 -5.25
N GLY A 306 9.67 -2.22 -5.88
CA GLY A 306 10.08 -0.88 -6.26
C GLY A 306 9.79 0.18 -5.20
N THR A 307 9.48 1.40 -5.64
CA THR A 307 9.21 2.55 -4.77
C THR A 307 7.77 3.01 -4.90
N ILE A 308 7.15 3.32 -3.76
CA ILE A 308 5.84 3.97 -3.64
C ILE A 308 6.04 5.21 -2.79
N ASN A 309 5.82 6.40 -3.34
CA ASN A 309 6.26 7.64 -2.71
C ASN A 309 5.28 8.83 -2.88
N THR A 310 4.92 9.48 -1.77
CA THR A 310 4.19 10.77 -1.78
C THR A 310 5.13 11.97 -1.61
N THR A 311 4.68 13.14 -2.06
CA THR A 311 5.52 14.36 -2.08
C THR A 311 4.88 15.59 -1.46
N GLN A 312 3.57 15.59 -1.15
CA GLN A 312 2.88 16.72 -0.52
C GLN A 312 2.38 16.37 0.90
N ASP A 313 2.50 17.34 1.82
CA ASP A 313 2.16 17.19 3.23
C ASP A 313 0.67 17.39 3.40
N ILE A 314 -0.07 16.29 3.21
CA ILE A 314 -1.52 16.29 3.21
C ILE A 314 -1.96 15.33 4.30
N SER A 315 -2.55 15.88 5.36
CA SER A 315 -2.84 15.18 6.62
C SER A 315 -3.61 13.87 6.48
N TRP A 316 -4.43 13.74 5.44
CA TRP A 316 -5.21 12.55 5.12
C TRP A 316 -4.61 11.67 4.01
N GLY A 317 -3.52 12.11 3.38
CA GLY A 317 -2.78 11.38 2.35
C GLY A 317 -1.88 10.29 2.93
N ALA A 318 -1.44 9.36 2.08
CA ALA A 318 -0.49 8.30 2.42
C ALA A 318 0.14 7.68 1.17
N ALA A 319 1.27 6.98 1.29
CA ALA A 319 1.78 6.21 0.14
C ALA A 319 0.80 5.10 -0.25
N ILE A 320 0.21 4.41 0.72
CA ILE A 320 -0.92 3.52 0.52
C ILE A 320 -2.07 3.94 1.44
N LYS A 321 -3.24 4.25 0.87
CA LYS A 321 -4.45 4.57 1.63
C LYS A 321 -5.59 3.59 1.30
N LEU A 322 -6.22 3.06 2.34
CA LEU A 322 -7.41 2.22 2.25
C LEU A 322 -8.63 2.99 2.77
N GLU A 323 -9.69 3.09 1.96
CA GLU A 323 -10.87 3.91 2.27
C GLU A 323 -12.17 3.30 1.75
N GLU A 324 -13.31 3.66 2.37
CA GLU A 324 -14.67 3.24 1.97
C GLU A 324 -14.81 1.74 1.62
N GLY A 325 -14.32 0.84 2.47
CA GLY A 325 -14.32 -0.60 2.26
C GLY A 325 -13.14 -1.14 1.45
N GLY A 326 -12.20 -0.28 1.04
CA GLY A 326 -10.97 -0.64 0.36
C GLY A 326 -10.18 -1.69 1.13
N THR A 327 -9.82 -2.78 0.46
CA THR A 327 -9.12 -3.92 1.05
C THR A 327 -7.88 -4.28 0.24
N ILE A 328 -6.77 -4.55 0.93
CA ILE A 328 -5.66 -5.31 0.36
C ILE A 328 -5.49 -6.58 1.19
N GLU A 329 -5.71 -7.76 0.64
CA GLU A 329 -5.64 -8.99 1.45
C GLU A 329 -4.19 -9.21 1.91
N ASN A 330 -3.25 -9.24 0.96
CA ASN A 330 -1.83 -9.51 1.25
C ASN A 330 -0.92 -8.43 0.70
N ILE A 331 -0.09 -7.83 1.55
CA ILE A 331 0.99 -6.94 1.15
C ILE A 331 2.33 -7.63 1.44
N ILE A 332 3.17 -7.76 0.41
CA ILE A 332 4.54 -8.25 0.53
C ILE A 332 5.46 -7.10 0.10
N ASN A 333 6.17 -6.51 1.06
CA ASN A 333 7.05 -5.38 0.83
C ASN A 333 8.53 -5.78 0.98
N THR A 334 9.27 -5.66 -0.12
CA THR A 334 10.74 -5.77 -0.21
C THR A 334 11.38 -4.48 -0.74
N GLY A 335 10.56 -3.60 -1.33
CA GLY A 335 10.92 -2.28 -1.79
C GLY A 335 10.76 -1.19 -0.72
N THR A 336 10.46 0.02 -1.18
CA THR A 336 10.29 1.20 -0.32
C THR A 336 8.88 1.74 -0.45
N ILE A 337 8.23 1.94 0.70
CA ILE A 337 6.99 2.71 0.83
C ILE A 337 7.38 3.95 1.65
N ASN A 338 7.32 5.13 1.05
CA ASN A 338 7.76 6.38 1.66
C ASN A 338 6.67 7.44 1.59
N SER A 339 6.40 8.12 2.69
CA SER A 339 5.40 9.18 2.73
C SER A 339 5.83 10.31 3.64
N ILE A 340 5.48 11.53 3.23
CA ILE A 340 5.68 12.70 4.11
C ILE A 340 4.54 12.91 5.11
N THR A 341 3.57 11.99 5.14
CA THR A 341 2.54 11.87 6.18
C THR A 341 2.53 10.46 6.77
N SER A 342 1.63 9.58 6.36
CA SER A 342 1.62 8.17 6.79
C SER A 342 2.12 7.26 5.67
N GLY A 343 2.98 6.28 5.97
CA GLY A 343 3.43 5.29 4.99
C GLY A 343 2.24 4.48 4.48
N ILE A 344 1.53 3.84 5.42
CA ILE A 344 0.25 3.18 5.17
C ILE A 344 -0.81 3.81 6.07
N TYR A 345 -1.97 4.16 5.51
CA TYR A 345 -3.10 4.70 6.27
C TYR A 345 -4.40 3.91 6.00
N VAL A 346 -4.95 3.33 7.05
CA VAL A 346 -6.24 2.63 7.02
C VAL A 346 -7.33 3.57 7.56
N SER A 347 -8.25 4.02 6.69
CA SER A 347 -9.29 5.00 6.99
C SER A 347 -10.62 4.58 6.37
N TYR A 348 -11.40 3.75 7.06
CA TYR A 348 -12.56 3.01 6.53
C TYR A 348 -12.16 1.88 5.56
N GLY A 349 -11.11 1.12 5.87
CA GLY A 349 -10.62 0.01 5.06
C GLY A 349 -9.97 -1.06 5.92
N ARG A 350 -9.29 -2.04 5.30
CA ARG A 350 -8.48 -3.04 6.02
C ARG A 350 -7.45 -3.72 5.13
N PHE A 351 -6.40 -4.25 5.72
CA PHE A 351 -5.64 -5.34 5.08
C PHE A 351 -5.67 -6.58 5.95
N GLU A 352 -5.43 -7.77 5.38
CA GLU A 352 -5.43 -9.03 6.15
C GLU A 352 -4.03 -9.39 6.63
N THR A 353 -3.00 -9.24 5.79
CA THR A 353 -1.61 -9.49 6.18
C THR A 353 -0.66 -8.49 5.51
N LEU A 354 0.27 -7.94 6.30
CA LEU A 354 1.41 -7.18 5.83
C LEU A 354 2.70 -7.91 6.23
N THR A 355 3.50 -8.30 5.24
CA THR A 355 4.84 -8.86 5.42
C THR A 355 5.89 -7.89 4.89
N ILE A 356 6.84 -7.51 5.73
CA ILE A 356 8.00 -6.70 5.36
C ILE A 356 9.25 -7.57 5.51
N LYS A 357 10.02 -7.74 4.42
CA LYS A 357 11.20 -8.60 4.41
C LYS A 357 12.24 -8.12 3.39
N ASP A 358 13.42 -8.74 3.41
CA ASP A 358 14.49 -8.50 2.44
C ASP A 358 14.88 -7.01 2.29
N GLY A 359 15.01 -6.32 3.42
CA GLY A 359 15.32 -4.89 3.47
C GLY A 359 14.16 -3.98 3.07
N GLY A 360 12.92 -4.46 3.08
CA GLY A 360 11.72 -3.67 2.80
C GLY A 360 11.51 -2.56 3.84
N ILE A 361 11.19 -1.35 3.39
CA ILE A 361 10.96 -0.20 4.28
C ILE A 361 9.52 0.30 4.12
N VAL A 362 8.89 0.59 5.26
CA VAL A 362 7.72 1.47 5.33
C VAL A 362 8.09 2.69 6.17
N TYR A 363 8.07 3.87 5.56
CA TYR A 363 8.34 5.14 6.21
C TYR A 363 7.15 6.09 6.08
N GLY A 364 6.80 6.73 7.19
CA GLY A 364 5.89 7.88 7.18
C GLY A 364 6.25 8.86 8.27
N LYS A 365 6.33 10.15 7.93
CA LYS A 365 6.65 11.24 8.87
C LYS A 365 5.76 11.24 10.12
N THR A 366 4.44 11.17 9.96
CA THR A 366 3.47 11.14 11.07
C THR A 366 3.33 9.74 11.66
N ALA A 367 3.28 8.73 10.80
CA ALA A 367 3.35 7.34 11.25
C ALA A 367 3.84 6.45 10.12
N GLY A 368 4.66 5.44 10.43
CA GLY A 368 4.98 4.41 9.44
C GLY A 368 3.70 3.69 9.00
N ILE A 369 2.89 3.28 9.98
CA ILE A 369 1.53 2.78 9.79
C ILE A 369 0.57 3.53 10.71
N ARG A 370 -0.51 4.06 10.15
CA ARG A 370 -1.63 4.64 10.90
C ARG A 370 -2.90 3.83 10.67
N VAL A 371 -3.56 3.46 11.75
CA VAL A 371 -4.87 2.80 11.72
C VAL A 371 -5.87 3.77 12.33
N GLY A 372 -6.72 4.32 11.47
CA GLY A 372 -7.71 5.31 11.86
C GLY A 372 -8.76 4.75 12.82
N GLN A 373 -9.56 5.66 13.36
CA GLN A 373 -10.61 5.36 14.31
C GLN A 373 -11.55 4.25 13.80
N TRP A 374 -11.79 3.24 14.65
CA TRP A 374 -12.66 2.09 14.36
C TRP A 374 -12.22 1.21 13.17
N GLN A 375 -10.97 1.33 12.73
CA GLN A 375 -10.43 0.54 11.62
C GLN A 375 -9.65 -0.68 12.09
N SER A 376 -9.37 -1.61 11.17
CA SER A 376 -8.60 -2.81 11.47
C SER A 376 -7.35 -2.88 10.60
N LEU A 377 -6.21 -3.05 11.27
CA LEU A 377 -5.04 -3.73 10.76
C LEU A 377 -5.27 -5.24 10.82
N GLY A 378 -4.74 -5.97 9.85
CA GLY A 378 -4.62 -7.42 9.93
C GLY A 378 -3.39 -7.84 10.74
N ASP A 379 -2.77 -8.94 10.32
CA ASP A 379 -1.49 -9.41 10.86
C ASP A 379 -0.31 -8.64 10.26
N LEU A 380 0.70 -8.39 11.09
CA LEU A 380 1.95 -7.75 10.70
C LEU A 380 3.14 -8.66 11.02
N TYR A 381 3.91 -8.98 9.98
CA TYR A 381 5.14 -9.75 10.07
C TYR A 381 6.33 -8.94 9.52
N ILE A 382 7.40 -8.82 10.29
CA ILE A 382 8.65 -8.18 9.88
C ILE A 382 9.80 -9.17 10.05
N ASP A 383 10.45 -9.51 8.94
CA ASP A 383 11.68 -10.29 8.92
C ASP A 383 12.84 -9.36 8.57
N GLY A 384 13.70 -9.09 9.56
CA GLY A 384 14.82 -8.16 9.45
C GLY A 384 15.91 -8.59 8.48
N THR A 385 15.92 -9.84 8.03
CA THR A 385 16.89 -10.31 7.03
C THR A 385 16.84 -9.44 5.78
N SER A 386 18.02 -9.15 5.25
CA SER A 386 18.17 -8.27 4.10
C SER A 386 19.30 -8.75 3.21
N SER A 387 19.01 -8.90 1.92
CA SER A 387 20.03 -9.10 0.89
C SER A 387 20.66 -7.78 0.43
N LYS A 388 20.20 -6.62 0.93
CA LYS A 388 20.70 -5.31 0.53
C LYS A 388 22.08 -5.04 1.13
N LYS A 389 23.02 -4.63 0.28
CA LYS A 389 24.43 -4.39 0.65
C LYS A 389 24.66 -3.11 1.46
N ASP A 390 23.68 -2.21 1.49
CA ASP A 390 23.76 -0.92 2.20
C ASP A 390 23.44 -1.05 3.70
N GLY A 391 23.13 -2.26 4.18
CA GLY A 391 22.79 -2.51 5.57
C GLY A 391 21.36 -2.12 5.93
N THR A 392 20.51 -1.80 4.95
CA THR A 392 19.09 -1.55 5.18
C THR A 392 18.42 -2.79 5.75
N VAL A 393 17.85 -2.68 6.95
CA VAL A 393 17.07 -3.74 7.59
C VAL A 393 15.58 -3.50 7.39
N SER A 394 14.84 -4.60 7.25
CA SER A 394 13.39 -4.55 7.08
C SER A 394 12.74 -3.88 8.28
N GLY A 395 11.85 -2.93 8.03
CA GLY A 395 11.18 -2.28 9.15
C GLY A 395 10.21 -1.16 8.81
N ILE A 396 9.60 -0.67 9.88
CA ILE A 396 8.68 0.45 9.90
C ILE A 396 9.35 1.60 10.64
N TYR A 397 9.37 2.78 10.03
CA TYR A 397 10.09 3.94 10.54
C TYR A 397 9.22 5.19 10.48
N SER A 398 9.37 6.09 11.46
CA SER A 398 8.63 7.35 11.51
C SER A 398 9.33 8.42 12.34
N ASP A 399 9.05 9.69 12.00
CA ASP A 399 9.46 10.81 12.84
C ASP A 399 8.61 10.94 14.11
N ASN A 400 7.45 10.28 14.17
CA ASN A 400 6.56 10.31 15.34
C ASN A 400 6.28 8.90 15.85
N PHE A 401 5.42 8.14 15.17
CA PHE A 401 4.98 6.84 15.63
C PHE A 401 5.34 5.76 14.61
N GLY A 402 6.09 4.73 15.01
CA GLY A 402 6.32 3.60 14.09
C GLY A 402 4.98 3.02 13.64
N ILE A 403 4.14 2.67 14.61
CA ILE A 403 2.74 2.29 14.43
C ILE A 403 1.85 3.11 15.36
N SER A 404 0.79 3.73 14.83
CA SER A 404 -0.28 4.39 15.60
C SER A 404 -1.60 3.68 15.36
N LEU A 405 -2.15 3.11 16.44
CA LEU A 405 -3.51 2.61 16.52
C LEU A 405 -4.37 3.68 17.19
N ASP A 406 -5.17 4.39 16.38
CA ASP A 406 -6.04 5.46 16.86
C ASP A 406 -7.27 4.88 17.59
N GLU A 407 -8.11 5.73 18.16
CA GLU A 407 -9.22 5.35 19.03
C GLU A 407 -10.05 4.15 18.52
N SER A 408 -10.16 3.12 19.36
CA SER A 408 -10.95 1.91 19.09
C SER A 408 -10.61 1.18 17.77
N SER A 409 -9.43 1.44 17.21
CA SER A 409 -8.88 0.66 16.11
C SER A 409 -8.39 -0.71 16.57
N LYS A 410 -8.12 -1.62 15.64
CA LYS A 410 -7.76 -3.01 15.94
C LYS A 410 -6.56 -3.45 15.13
N THR A 411 -5.77 -4.35 15.70
CA THR A 411 -4.80 -5.19 14.98
C THR A 411 -4.83 -6.59 15.57
N GLN A 412 -4.46 -7.60 14.78
CA GLN A 412 -4.48 -8.98 15.23
C GLN A 412 -3.14 -9.41 15.82
N LYS A 413 -2.06 -9.40 15.04
CA LYS A 413 -0.74 -9.87 15.50
C LYS A 413 0.36 -8.92 15.03
N ILE A 414 1.37 -8.72 15.87
CA ILE A 414 2.62 -8.05 15.49
C ILE A 414 3.78 -8.99 15.82
N GLU A 415 4.54 -9.37 14.79
CA GLU A 415 5.69 -10.26 14.93
C GLU A 415 6.93 -9.71 14.24
N LEU A 416 8.02 -9.60 15.01
CA LEU A 416 9.35 -9.19 14.53
C LEU A 416 10.30 -10.38 14.70
N THR A 417 11.04 -10.68 13.63
CA THR A 417 12.02 -11.76 13.56
C THR A 417 13.32 -11.28 12.92
N ASN A 418 14.43 -11.95 13.25
CA ASN A 418 15.73 -11.82 12.56
C ASN A 418 16.22 -10.39 12.34
N GLY A 419 16.07 -9.48 13.31
CA GLY A 419 16.53 -8.09 13.17
C GLY A 419 15.45 -7.11 12.73
N GLY A 420 14.18 -7.51 12.69
CA GLY A 420 13.07 -6.66 12.24
C GLY A 420 12.91 -5.43 13.13
N VAL A 421 12.59 -4.26 12.53
CA VAL A 421 12.56 -2.99 13.27
C VAL A 421 11.19 -2.31 13.19
N ILE A 422 10.71 -1.79 14.31
CA ILE A 422 9.70 -0.73 14.38
C ILE A 422 10.30 0.45 15.14
N LYS A 423 10.32 1.63 14.53
CA LYS A 423 10.90 2.84 15.13
C LYS A 423 10.02 4.05 14.94
N GLY A 424 9.78 4.79 16.03
CA GLY A 424 9.21 6.13 16.00
C GLY A 424 9.93 7.05 16.98
N ASN A 425 10.21 8.30 16.60
CA ASN A 425 10.93 9.23 17.50
C ASN A 425 10.07 9.74 18.67
N ILE A 426 8.77 9.43 18.70
CA ILE A 426 7.92 9.56 19.90
C ILE A 426 7.73 8.16 20.47
N SER A 427 6.96 7.30 19.81
CA SER A 427 6.77 5.92 20.26
C SER A 427 6.97 4.92 19.13
N GLY A 428 7.54 3.75 19.44
CA GLY A 428 7.64 2.66 18.46
C GLY A 428 6.24 2.18 18.07
N ILE A 429 5.48 1.74 19.07
CA ILE A 429 4.07 1.33 18.92
C ILE A 429 3.21 2.13 19.90
N ARG A 430 2.09 2.68 19.42
CA ARG A 430 1.11 3.42 20.22
C ARG A 430 -0.30 2.85 20.04
N LEU A 431 -0.95 2.55 21.16
CA LEU A 431 -2.37 2.22 21.25
C LEU A 431 -3.09 3.35 22.00
N ASP A 432 -4.11 3.93 21.38
CA ASP A 432 -4.88 5.04 21.96
C ASP A 432 -6.33 4.64 22.23
N SER A 433 -6.87 5.03 23.39
CA SER A 433 -8.31 5.16 23.67
C SER A 433 -9.16 4.00 23.12
N GLY A 434 -9.04 2.84 23.74
CA GLY A 434 -9.80 1.64 23.37
C GLY A 434 -9.28 0.88 22.15
N ALA A 435 -8.21 1.35 21.49
CA ALA A 435 -7.52 0.57 20.46
C ALA A 435 -7.12 -0.81 21.01
N SER A 436 -7.21 -1.86 20.19
CA SER A 436 -6.94 -3.24 20.61
C SER A 436 -5.92 -3.95 19.72
N LEU A 437 -4.94 -4.60 20.33
CA LEU A 437 -4.16 -5.68 19.74
C LEU A 437 -4.76 -7.00 20.26
N SER A 438 -5.53 -7.69 19.42
CA SER A 438 -6.34 -8.84 19.84
C SER A 438 -5.54 -10.15 19.98
N GLY A 439 -4.35 -10.21 19.40
CA GLY A 439 -3.43 -11.35 19.46
C GLY A 439 -2.12 -10.95 20.13
N GLU A 440 -1.04 -11.69 19.82
CA GLU A 440 0.25 -11.55 20.49
C GLU A 440 1.14 -10.47 19.87
N MET A 441 1.94 -9.84 20.72
CA MET A 441 3.12 -9.07 20.32
C MET A 441 4.36 -9.91 20.57
N ILE A 442 5.04 -10.34 19.51
CA ILE A 442 6.21 -11.23 19.60
C ILE A 442 7.41 -10.54 18.94
N LEU A 443 8.44 -10.29 19.72
CA LEU A 443 9.74 -9.84 19.23
C LEU A 443 10.73 -10.97 19.48
N SER A 444 11.36 -11.47 18.43
CA SER A 444 12.33 -12.56 18.53
C SER A 444 13.49 -12.38 17.56
N GLY A 445 14.64 -12.95 17.90
CA GLY A 445 15.83 -12.94 17.07
C GLY A 445 16.70 -11.71 17.31
N GLU A 446 18.00 -11.94 17.30
CA GLU A 446 19.03 -10.94 17.52
C GLU A 446 18.80 -9.70 16.66
N GLY A 447 18.82 -8.53 17.31
CA GLY A 447 18.64 -7.23 16.67
C GLY A 447 17.19 -6.84 16.39
N SER A 448 16.21 -7.74 16.53
CA SER A 448 14.79 -7.37 16.40
C SER A 448 14.42 -6.36 17.47
N ARG A 449 13.79 -5.25 17.10
CA ARG A 449 13.55 -4.17 18.07
C ARG A 449 12.37 -3.27 17.80
N VAL A 450 11.81 -2.78 18.91
CA VAL A 450 10.86 -1.68 18.95
C VAL A 450 11.51 -0.50 19.66
N GLU A 451 11.67 0.62 18.95
CA GLU A 451 12.34 1.82 19.42
C GLU A 451 11.36 3.00 19.51
N GLY A 452 11.21 3.54 20.72
CA GLY A 452 10.59 4.85 20.99
C GLY A 452 11.63 5.95 21.19
N GLY A 453 11.18 7.20 21.17
CA GLY A 453 12.01 8.36 21.50
C GLY A 453 11.50 9.08 22.73
N SER A 454 10.81 10.21 22.57
CA SER A 454 10.31 11.00 23.70
C SER A 454 9.13 10.34 24.44
N GLY A 455 8.44 9.38 23.79
CA GLY A 455 7.39 8.53 24.34
C GLY A 455 7.94 7.19 24.82
N SER A 456 7.36 6.07 24.40
CA SER A 456 7.75 4.73 24.87
C SER A 456 8.07 3.80 23.72
N GLY A 457 8.83 2.73 23.95
CA GLY A 457 8.97 1.67 22.95
C GLY A 457 7.60 1.14 22.56
N ILE A 458 6.86 0.67 23.56
CA ILE A 458 5.46 0.26 23.47
C ILE A 458 4.63 1.14 24.42
N SER A 459 3.67 1.89 23.88
CA SER A 459 2.80 2.79 24.64
C SER A 459 1.34 2.35 24.51
N ASN A 460 0.75 1.90 25.61
CA ASN A 460 -0.68 1.58 25.71
C ASN A 460 -1.40 2.64 26.55
N GLN A 461 -2.06 3.58 25.88
CA GLN A 461 -2.74 4.73 26.49
C GLN A 461 -4.25 4.49 26.48
N SER A 462 -4.77 3.79 27.50
CA SER A 462 -6.18 3.36 27.56
C SER A 462 -6.62 2.39 26.44
N GLY A 463 -5.68 1.75 25.73
CA GLY A 463 -5.95 0.66 24.80
C GLY A 463 -5.93 -0.72 25.46
N LYS A 464 -5.99 -1.76 24.65
CA LYS A 464 -6.06 -3.16 25.04
C LYS A 464 -5.00 -3.96 24.29
N ILE A 465 -4.17 -4.69 25.01
CA ILE A 465 -3.35 -5.76 24.46
C ILE A 465 -3.98 -7.03 25.03
N GLU A 466 -4.81 -7.69 24.22
CA GLU A 466 -5.58 -8.86 24.67
C GLU A 466 -4.68 -10.11 24.75
N GLY A 467 -3.62 -10.17 23.94
CA GLY A 467 -2.56 -11.17 24.06
C GLY A 467 -1.48 -10.81 25.07
N SER A 468 -0.33 -11.48 24.95
CA SER A 468 0.88 -11.22 25.73
C SER A 468 1.85 -10.31 24.98
N ILE A 469 2.76 -9.68 25.72
CA ILE A 469 3.99 -9.09 25.15
C ILE A 469 5.13 -10.06 25.43
N THR A 470 5.72 -10.61 24.37
CA THR A 470 6.87 -11.53 24.46
C THR A 470 8.06 -10.92 23.73
N VAL A 471 9.16 -10.71 24.45
CA VAL A 471 10.44 -10.27 23.92
C VAL A 471 11.46 -11.35 24.19
N LYS A 472 12.09 -11.90 23.16
CA LYS A 472 12.99 -13.06 23.32
C LYS A 472 14.11 -13.14 22.31
N ASP A 473 14.99 -14.12 22.51
CA ASP A 473 16.01 -14.56 21.55
C ASP A 473 16.89 -13.41 21.02
N GLY A 474 17.33 -12.48 21.88
CA GLY A 474 18.18 -11.33 21.52
C GLY A 474 17.42 -10.07 21.09
N ALA A 475 16.09 -10.05 21.20
CA ALA A 475 15.28 -8.89 20.85
C ALA A 475 15.34 -7.78 21.92
N THR A 476 15.10 -6.52 21.50
CA THR A 476 15.14 -5.35 22.38
C THR A 476 13.90 -4.46 22.28
N VAL A 477 13.43 -3.92 23.40
CA VAL A 477 12.51 -2.78 23.42
C VAL A 477 13.17 -1.63 24.15
N THR A 478 13.18 -0.44 23.56
CA THR A 478 13.92 0.72 24.10
C THR A 478 13.19 2.02 23.85
N SER A 479 13.46 3.02 24.69
CA SER A 479 13.03 4.40 24.46
C SER A 479 13.99 5.40 25.09
N SER A 480 14.24 6.53 24.42
CA SER A 480 15.11 7.59 24.98
C SER A 480 14.52 8.27 26.23
N SER A 481 13.22 8.09 26.49
CA SER A 481 12.57 8.54 27.73
C SER A 481 12.83 7.61 28.93
N GLY A 482 13.47 6.46 28.72
CA GLY A 482 13.62 5.41 29.72
C GLY A 482 12.36 4.58 29.95
N GLN A 483 11.38 4.62 29.03
CA GLN A 483 10.13 3.85 29.12
C GLN A 483 10.08 2.80 28.01
N ALA A 484 10.49 1.57 28.30
CA ALA A 484 10.41 0.48 27.33
C ALA A 484 8.94 0.12 27.06
N ILE A 485 8.16 -0.12 28.12
CA ILE A 485 6.73 -0.43 28.07
C ILE A 485 5.99 0.51 29.01
N SER A 486 4.99 1.24 28.50
CA SER A 486 4.13 2.10 29.30
C SER A 486 2.67 1.71 29.10
N ASN A 487 2.04 1.18 30.15
CA ASN A 487 0.61 0.92 30.26
C ASN A 487 -0.03 1.98 31.17
N SER A 488 -0.90 2.82 30.61
CA SER A 488 -1.42 4.01 31.32
C SER A 488 -2.89 4.28 31.06
N GLY A 489 -3.49 5.17 31.86
CA GLY A 489 -4.90 5.50 31.79
C GLY A 489 -5.75 4.30 32.21
N SER A 490 -6.69 3.87 31.36
CA SER A 490 -7.43 2.61 31.55
C SER A 490 -6.86 1.47 30.71
N GLY A 491 -5.55 1.52 30.42
CA GLY A 491 -4.88 0.56 29.54
C GLY A 491 -4.90 -0.84 30.15
N SER A 492 -5.15 -1.86 29.32
CA SER A 492 -5.15 -3.25 29.79
C SER A 492 -4.22 -4.11 28.95
N ILE A 493 -3.33 -4.84 29.60
CA ILE A 493 -2.59 -5.96 29.03
C ILE A 493 -3.21 -7.20 29.65
N THR A 494 -4.02 -7.94 28.91
CA THR A 494 -4.76 -9.09 29.46
C THR A 494 -3.82 -10.28 29.69
N GLY A 495 -2.88 -10.50 28.77
CA GLY A 495 -1.78 -11.43 28.97
C GLY A 495 -0.71 -10.90 29.93
N GLY A 496 0.41 -11.61 29.97
CA GLY A 496 1.59 -11.22 30.75
C GLY A 496 2.62 -10.50 29.91
N ILE A 497 3.70 -10.09 30.57
CA ILE A 497 4.92 -9.61 29.92
C ILE A 497 5.99 -10.67 30.15
N THR A 498 6.56 -11.21 29.08
CA THR A 498 7.65 -12.18 29.17
C THR A 498 8.87 -11.64 28.44
N VAL A 499 10.01 -11.55 29.15
CA VAL A 499 11.32 -11.19 28.60
C VAL A 499 12.24 -12.40 28.81
N SER A 500 12.70 -13.03 27.73
CA SER A 500 13.34 -14.35 27.82
C SER A 500 14.58 -14.49 26.92
N GLY A 501 15.64 -15.10 27.42
CA GLY A 501 16.81 -15.47 26.61
C GLY A 501 17.98 -14.49 26.73
N GLU A 502 19.17 -15.01 26.46
CA GLU A 502 20.42 -14.26 26.52
C GLU A 502 20.42 -13.11 25.51
N ASN A 503 21.02 -11.97 25.89
CA ASN A 503 21.05 -10.72 25.12
C ASN A 503 19.67 -10.08 24.82
N THR A 504 18.57 -10.70 25.25
CA THR A 504 17.24 -10.09 25.22
C THR A 504 17.15 -9.02 26.30
N LYS A 505 16.68 -7.82 25.94
CA LYS A 505 16.54 -6.74 26.93
C LYS A 505 15.36 -5.80 26.73
N LEU A 506 14.88 -5.27 27.85
CA LEU A 506 14.14 -4.01 27.87
C LEU A 506 15.11 -2.92 28.36
N GLU A 507 15.35 -1.91 27.55
CA GLU A 507 16.13 -0.73 27.95
C GLU A 507 15.15 0.33 28.47
N GLY A 508 14.99 0.37 29.79
CA GLY A 508 14.03 1.24 30.47
C GLY A 508 12.93 0.48 31.20
N ASN A 509 12.05 1.25 31.82
CA ASN A 509 11.05 0.77 32.77
C ASN A 509 9.88 0.05 32.08
N ILE A 510 9.31 -0.89 32.81
CA ILE A 510 7.92 -1.34 32.64
C ILE A 510 7.07 -0.47 33.57
N ILE A 511 6.18 0.35 33.01
CA ILE A 511 5.33 1.26 33.78
C ILE A 511 3.87 0.82 33.67
N ASN A 512 3.21 0.67 34.80
CA ASN A 512 1.78 0.45 34.93
C ASN A 512 1.18 1.53 35.84
N THR A 513 0.38 2.44 35.27
CA THR A 513 -0.04 3.68 35.97
C THR A 513 -1.49 4.08 35.66
N GLY A 514 -2.08 4.93 36.50
CA GLY A 514 -3.49 5.32 36.36
C GLY A 514 -4.41 4.20 36.84
N ASN A 515 -5.42 3.83 36.06
CA ASN A 515 -6.29 2.68 36.33
C ASN A 515 -5.91 1.47 35.45
N ALA A 516 -4.65 1.42 35.01
CA ALA A 516 -4.19 0.43 34.05
C ALA A 516 -3.97 -0.94 34.71
N SER A 517 -4.14 -2.01 33.94
CA SER A 517 -4.02 -3.39 34.42
C SER A 517 -3.07 -4.25 33.59
N ILE A 518 -2.33 -5.11 34.27
CA ILE A 518 -1.61 -6.26 33.71
C ILE A 518 -2.26 -7.52 34.30
N GLY A 519 -2.91 -8.30 33.44
CA GLY A 519 -3.81 -9.39 33.79
C GLY A 519 -3.13 -10.72 34.11
N SER A 520 -1.81 -10.81 33.93
CA SER A 520 -1.04 -12.02 34.20
C SER A 520 0.36 -11.69 34.75
N ASP A 521 1.22 -12.70 34.80
CA ASP A 521 2.56 -12.60 35.36
C ASP A 521 3.47 -11.70 34.52
N ILE A 522 4.46 -11.10 35.19
CA ILE A 522 5.63 -10.51 34.57
C ILE A 522 6.80 -11.44 34.81
N LYS A 523 7.38 -12.00 33.74
CA LYS A 523 8.45 -13.00 33.79
C LYS A 523 9.68 -12.48 33.07
N ILE A 524 10.82 -12.53 33.76
CA ILE A 524 12.12 -12.17 33.19
C ILE A 524 13.03 -13.37 33.43
N GLU A 525 13.36 -14.08 32.36
CA GLU A 525 13.85 -15.46 32.44
C GLU A 525 14.97 -15.74 31.44
N ASN A 526 15.72 -16.81 31.68
CA ASN A 526 16.74 -17.35 30.77
C ASN A 526 17.83 -16.35 30.34
N GLY A 527 18.30 -15.49 31.26
CA GLY A 527 19.41 -14.56 31.04
C GLY A 527 19.01 -13.20 30.47
N ALA A 528 17.71 -12.92 30.38
CA ALA A 528 17.17 -11.64 29.93
C ALA A 528 17.40 -10.51 30.95
N LYS A 529 17.39 -9.27 30.46
CA LYS A 529 17.59 -8.08 31.31
C LYS A 529 16.48 -7.05 31.13
N VAL A 530 16.00 -6.50 32.23
CA VAL A 530 15.27 -5.23 32.25
C VAL A 530 16.20 -4.20 32.85
N GLU A 531 16.83 -3.39 32.00
CA GLU A 531 17.75 -2.31 32.36
C GLU A 531 16.93 -1.07 32.77
N GLY A 532 16.23 -1.24 33.88
CA GLY A 532 15.23 -0.35 34.46
C GLY A 532 14.46 -1.10 35.54
N GLY A 533 13.34 -0.53 35.98
CA GLY A 533 12.48 -1.14 36.98
C GLY A 533 11.07 -1.44 36.49
N LEU A 534 10.34 -2.16 37.33
CA LEU A 534 8.88 -2.24 37.28
C LEU A 534 8.31 -1.13 38.16
N VAL A 535 7.53 -0.22 37.58
CA VAL A 535 6.85 0.85 38.30
C VAL A 535 5.35 0.65 38.22
N ASN A 536 4.74 0.22 39.32
CA ASN A 536 3.29 0.12 39.47
C ASN A 536 2.80 1.26 40.38
N GLN A 537 2.03 2.20 39.83
CA GLN A 537 1.65 3.42 40.54
C GLN A 537 0.22 3.87 40.22
N GLY A 538 -0.27 4.90 40.91
CA GLY A 538 -1.67 5.32 40.79
C GLY A 538 -2.60 4.22 41.31
N ASN A 539 -3.68 3.87 40.60
CA ASN A 539 -4.49 2.69 40.88
C ASN A 539 -4.09 1.49 39.99
N GLY A 540 -2.83 1.44 39.54
CA GLY A 540 -2.33 0.40 38.66
C GLY A 540 -2.42 -0.98 39.32
N SER A 541 -2.89 -1.98 38.58
CA SER A 541 -3.05 -3.35 39.07
C SER A 541 -2.25 -4.36 38.25
N ILE A 542 -1.52 -5.23 38.92
CA ILE A 542 -0.89 -6.42 38.35
C ILE A 542 -1.50 -7.63 39.07
N SER A 543 -2.32 -8.40 38.36
CA SER A 543 -2.99 -9.56 38.97
C SER A 543 -2.09 -10.78 39.12
N GLY A 544 -1.04 -10.87 38.32
CA GLY A 544 -0.05 -11.94 38.37
C GLY A 544 1.10 -11.69 39.34
N SER A 545 2.06 -12.61 39.31
CA SER A 545 3.32 -12.53 40.06
C SER A 545 4.40 -11.84 39.24
N VAL A 546 5.46 -11.39 39.92
CA VAL A 546 6.69 -10.90 39.27
C VAL A 546 7.80 -11.92 39.54
N GLN A 547 8.31 -12.55 38.48
CA GLN A 547 9.33 -13.60 38.59
C GLN A 547 10.59 -13.24 37.80
N VAL A 548 11.74 -13.36 38.46
CA VAL A 548 13.07 -13.17 37.87
C VAL A 548 13.85 -14.48 37.98
N SER A 549 14.13 -15.16 36.87
CA SER A 549 14.67 -16.52 36.88
C SER A 549 15.77 -16.78 35.84
N GLY A 550 16.50 -17.89 35.99
CA GLY A 550 17.43 -18.37 34.96
C GLY A 550 18.57 -17.42 34.62
N GLY A 551 19.16 -16.74 35.61
CA GLY A 551 20.27 -15.81 35.39
C GLY A 551 19.84 -14.40 34.93
N SER A 552 18.55 -14.10 34.98
CA SER A 552 17.99 -12.83 34.55
C SER A 552 18.08 -11.72 35.58
N SER A 553 17.89 -10.46 35.15
CA SER A 553 17.92 -9.30 36.04
C SER A 553 16.84 -8.25 35.74
N ILE A 554 16.41 -7.57 36.80
CA ILE A 554 15.68 -6.29 36.77
C ILE A 554 16.20 -5.40 37.89
N ASP A 555 16.31 -4.10 37.66
CA ASP A 555 16.96 -3.23 38.64
C ASP A 555 16.10 -3.07 39.90
N SER A 556 14.81 -2.76 39.75
CA SER A 556 13.94 -2.51 40.90
C SER A 556 12.47 -2.80 40.64
N ILE A 557 11.71 -2.95 41.73
CA ILE A 557 10.26 -2.95 41.72
C ILE A 557 9.78 -1.83 42.64
N THR A 558 9.00 -0.90 42.10
CA THR A 558 8.35 0.18 42.84
C THR A 558 6.85 0.01 42.75
N ASN A 559 6.20 -0.11 43.91
CA ASN A 559 4.75 -0.16 44.04
C ASN A 559 4.27 0.99 44.94
N GLU A 560 3.61 1.99 44.37
CA GLU A 560 3.28 3.25 45.05
C GLU A 560 1.84 3.73 44.76
N GLY A 561 1.38 4.77 45.45
CA GLY A 561 0.01 5.27 45.32
C GLY A 561 -1.00 4.25 45.83
N ASN A 562 -1.99 3.88 45.03
CA ASN A 562 -2.89 2.74 45.28
C ASN A 562 -2.53 1.52 44.41
N GLY A 563 -1.26 1.39 44.01
CA GLY A 563 -0.80 0.29 43.17
C GLY A 563 -0.97 -1.06 43.85
N ALA A 564 -1.49 -2.04 43.13
CA ALA A 564 -1.72 -3.39 43.62
C ALA A 564 -0.93 -4.43 42.81
N ILE A 565 -0.14 -5.26 43.49
CA ILE A 565 0.47 -6.47 42.94
C ILE A 565 -0.15 -7.66 43.68
N SER A 566 -1.03 -8.41 43.01
CA SER A 566 -1.79 -9.49 43.65
C SER A 566 -0.97 -10.78 43.80
N GLY A 567 0.03 -11.00 42.95
CA GLY A 567 0.92 -12.15 43.04
C GLY A 567 2.09 -11.96 43.99
N SER A 568 2.96 -12.98 44.04
CA SER A 568 4.22 -12.93 44.78
C SER A 568 5.33 -12.29 43.94
N ILE A 569 6.39 -11.83 44.62
CA ILE A 569 7.63 -11.44 43.97
C ILE A 569 8.66 -12.53 44.26
N THR A 570 9.24 -13.13 43.21
CA THR A 570 10.20 -14.22 43.35
C THR A 570 11.45 -13.95 42.53
N VAL A 571 12.60 -14.04 43.20
CA VAL A 571 13.93 -13.96 42.57
C VAL A 571 14.56 -15.33 42.71
N ASP A 572 14.69 -16.07 41.62
CA ASP A 572 15.26 -17.42 41.63
C ASP A 572 16.79 -17.40 41.76
N LYS A 573 17.38 -18.58 41.95
CA LYS A 573 18.83 -18.74 41.99
C LYS A 573 19.48 -18.14 40.74
N ASP A 574 20.67 -17.57 40.94
CA ASP A 574 21.48 -16.91 39.91
C ASP A 574 20.85 -15.66 39.27
N SER A 575 19.62 -15.28 39.64
CA SER A 575 18.95 -14.06 39.18
C SER A 575 19.24 -12.85 40.05
N LYS A 576 18.85 -11.66 39.57
CA LYS A 576 19.10 -10.39 40.26
C LYS A 576 17.87 -9.47 40.31
N LEU A 577 17.59 -8.96 41.49
CA LEU A 577 16.70 -7.83 41.77
C LEU A 577 17.35 -7.01 42.88
N ASP A 578 17.61 -5.71 42.65
CA ASP A 578 18.35 -4.92 43.64
C ASP A 578 17.45 -4.44 44.77
N SER A 579 16.25 -3.96 44.44
CA SER A 579 15.36 -3.39 45.45
C SER A 579 13.88 -3.53 45.17
N ILE A 580 13.11 -3.57 46.24
CA ILE A 580 11.65 -3.46 46.25
C ILE A 580 11.28 -2.26 47.12
N THR A 581 10.60 -1.28 46.54
CA THR A 581 10.01 -0.14 47.26
C THR A 581 8.50 -0.25 47.21
N ASN A 582 7.86 -0.51 48.34
CA ASN A 582 6.41 -0.56 48.48
C ASN A 582 5.95 0.59 49.37
N THR A 583 5.31 1.58 48.78
CA THR A 583 4.66 2.70 49.47
C THR A 583 3.16 2.77 49.14
N SER A 584 2.63 1.72 48.53
CA SER A 584 1.22 1.64 48.15
C SER A 584 0.33 1.66 49.39
N THR A 585 -0.63 2.57 49.40
CA THR A 585 -1.70 2.69 50.40
C THR A 585 -2.96 1.91 50.04
N SER A 586 -2.92 1.09 48.98
CA SER A 586 -4.03 0.19 48.67
C SER A 586 -4.13 -0.92 49.71
N ASP A 587 -5.35 -1.42 49.95
CA ASP A 587 -5.58 -2.57 50.84
C ASP A 587 -4.87 -3.85 50.35
N THR A 588 -4.49 -3.89 49.06
CA THR A 588 -3.76 -5.01 48.46
C THR A 588 -2.24 -4.87 48.63
N GLY A 589 -1.69 -3.67 48.39
CA GLY A 589 -0.25 -3.43 48.33
C GLY A 589 0.44 -4.45 47.43
N ILE A 590 1.35 -5.23 48.01
CA ILE A 590 1.83 -6.49 47.45
C ILE A 590 1.11 -7.61 48.21
N SER A 591 0.13 -8.29 47.61
CA SER A 591 -0.66 -9.31 48.32
C SER A 591 0.11 -10.60 48.57
N GLY A 592 1.06 -10.93 47.69
CA GLY A 592 1.84 -12.16 47.78
C GLY A 592 3.02 -12.08 48.74
N SER A 593 3.81 -13.15 48.74
CA SER A 593 5.09 -13.23 49.45
C SER A 593 6.21 -12.55 48.66
N ILE A 594 7.29 -12.21 49.34
CA ILE A 594 8.57 -11.85 48.69
C ILE A 594 9.55 -12.96 48.98
N THR A 595 10.06 -13.62 47.94
CA THR A 595 11.03 -14.72 48.07
C THR A 595 12.30 -14.41 47.31
N ASN A 596 13.42 -14.33 48.02
CA ASN A 596 14.76 -14.23 47.47
C ASN A 596 15.48 -15.59 47.57
N ASN A 597 15.53 -16.33 46.46
CA ASN A 597 16.33 -17.54 46.33
C ASN A 597 17.74 -17.27 45.78
N SER A 598 18.03 -16.02 45.39
CA SER A 598 19.30 -15.62 44.78
C SER A 598 20.35 -15.26 45.82
N ASP A 599 21.62 -15.41 45.45
CA ASP A 599 22.74 -14.89 46.23
C ASP A 599 22.99 -13.38 45.95
N ASN A 600 21.97 -12.64 45.49
CA ASN A 600 22.01 -11.19 45.36
C ASN A 600 21.51 -10.52 46.64
N LYS A 601 22.16 -9.42 47.03
CA LYS A 601 21.64 -8.55 48.10
C LYS A 601 20.32 -7.93 47.64
N LEU A 602 19.26 -8.15 48.40
CA LEU A 602 17.95 -7.55 48.14
C LEU A 602 17.62 -6.52 49.22
N GLU A 603 17.23 -5.32 48.80
CA GLU A 603 16.76 -4.26 49.70
C GLU A 603 15.24 -4.11 49.60
N ILE A 604 14.53 -4.24 50.71
CA ILE A 604 13.08 -4.11 50.79
C ILE A 604 12.74 -2.92 51.66
N SER A 605 12.04 -1.93 51.10
CA SER A 605 11.46 -0.81 51.81
C SER A 605 9.93 -0.89 51.77
N ASN A 606 9.30 -1.18 52.89
CA ASN A 606 7.85 -1.19 53.05
C ASN A 606 7.42 0.03 53.88
N GLY A 607 6.90 1.06 53.21
CA GLY A 607 6.56 2.35 53.78
C GLY A 607 5.37 2.33 54.74
N GLU A 608 5.16 3.45 55.42
CA GLU A 608 4.02 3.62 56.34
C GLU A 608 2.69 3.42 55.60
N GLY A 609 1.80 2.63 56.20
CA GLY A 609 0.50 2.31 55.60
C GLY A 609 0.54 1.30 54.45
N ALA A 610 1.74 0.85 54.03
CA ALA A 610 1.89 -0.13 52.97
C ALA A 610 1.79 -1.58 53.47
N THR A 611 1.37 -2.48 52.60
CA THR A 611 1.11 -3.89 52.92
C THR A 611 1.93 -4.82 52.04
N ILE A 612 2.59 -5.78 52.67
CA ILE A 612 3.08 -7.03 52.07
C ILE A 612 2.26 -8.15 52.69
N GLY A 613 1.35 -8.77 51.93
CA GLY A 613 0.35 -9.71 52.43
C GLY A 613 0.91 -11.09 52.81
N GLY A 614 1.99 -11.53 52.16
CA GLY A 614 2.74 -12.74 52.53
C GLY A 614 3.93 -12.47 53.43
N GLY A 615 4.64 -13.55 53.80
CA GLY A 615 5.95 -13.46 54.47
C GLY A 615 7.08 -13.07 53.52
N ILE A 616 8.20 -12.64 54.09
CA ILE A 616 9.46 -12.38 53.37
C ILE A 616 10.42 -13.54 53.62
N THR A 617 10.85 -14.24 52.58
CA THR A 617 11.74 -15.40 52.69
C THR A 617 13.07 -15.15 51.98
N ASN A 618 14.18 -15.29 52.69
CA ASN A 618 15.53 -15.31 52.12
C ASN A 618 16.10 -16.73 52.16
N ASN A 619 16.20 -17.37 51.01
CA ASN A 619 16.87 -18.67 50.85
C ASN A 619 18.31 -18.52 50.33
N GLY A 620 18.65 -17.35 49.79
CA GLY A 620 19.98 -17.03 49.29
C GLY A 620 20.99 -16.67 50.38
N ASN A 621 22.27 -16.73 50.03
CA ASN A 621 23.39 -16.54 50.95
C ASN A 621 23.81 -15.08 51.14
N ALA A 622 23.25 -14.14 50.36
CA ALA A 622 23.50 -12.72 50.50
C ALA A 622 22.59 -12.06 51.54
N ASP A 623 23.00 -10.87 51.97
CA ASP A 623 22.25 -10.09 52.96
C ASP A 623 20.89 -9.64 52.42
N LEU A 624 19.89 -9.69 53.30
CA LEU A 624 18.57 -9.12 53.07
C LEU A 624 18.42 -7.90 53.99
N VAL A 625 18.10 -6.74 53.43
CA VAL A 625 17.87 -5.51 54.22
C VAL A 625 16.40 -5.17 54.17
N ILE A 626 15.74 -5.05 55.32
CA ILE A 626 14.31 -4.76 55.41
C ILE A 626 14.08 -3.48 56.23
N SER A 627 13.65 -2.41 55.56
CA SER A 627 13.10 -1.22 56.20
C SER A 627 11.59 -1.29 56.19
N ASN A 628 10.97 -1.67 57.31
CA ASN A 628 9.51 -1.80 57.42
C ASN A 628 8.89 -0.77 58.38
N GLN A 629 8.02 0.07 57.84
CA GLN A 629 7.09 0.95 58.57
C GLN A 629 5.61 0.56 58.33
N GLY A 630 5.37 -0.38 57.40
CA GLY A 630 4.05 -0.91 57.07
C GLY A 630 3.75 -2.26 57.72
N SER A 631 2.81 -2.99 57.14
CA SER A 631 2.43 -4.34 57.55
C SER A 631 3.09 -5.40 56.66
N VAL A 632 3.54 -6.49 57.29
CA VAL A 632 4.03 -7.70 56.62
C VAL A 632 3.27 -8.89 57.19
N GLY A 633 2.73 -9.72 56.31
CA GLY A 633 1.94 -10.88 56.64
C GLY A 633 2.78 -12.06 57.12
N LYS A 634 2.29 -13.27 56.88
CA LYS A 634 2.95 -14.51 57.28
C LYS A 634 3.07 -15.44 56.08
N ASP A 635 4.14 -16.23 56.06
CA ASP A 635 4.28 -17.37 55.16
C ASP A 635 3.34 -18.52 55.58
N GLU A 636 3.34 -19.59 54.80
CA GLU A 636 2.54 -20.81 55.05
C GLU A 636 2.85 -21.49 56.39
N ASN A 637 4.02 -21.21 56.97
CA ASN A 637 4.46 -21.74 58.27
C ASN A 637 4.17 -20.76 59.43
N GLY A 638 3.57 -19.60 59.15
CA GLY A 638 3.20 -18.60 60.15
C GLY A 638 4.30 -17.60 60.50
N ASN A 639 5.41 -17.55 59.73
CA ASN A 639 6.53 -16.64 59.95
C ASN A 639 6.39 -15.37 59.10
N THR A 640 6.73 -14.21 59.66
CA THR A 640 6.75 -12.94 58.91
C THR A 640 8.01 -12.77 58.09
N VAL A 641 9.16 -13.15 58.66
CA VAL A 641 10.45 -13.17 57.98
C VAL A 641 11.11 -14.52 58.23
N THR A 642 11.53 -15.18 57.16
CA THR A 642 12.22 -16.47 57.21
C THR A 642 13.58 -16.32 56.53
N ASN A 643 14.67 -16.60 57.25
CA ASN A 643 16.02 -16.62 56.68
C ASN A 643 16.59 -18.04 56.73
N ASN A 644 16.61 -18.71 55.58
CA ASN A 644 17.17 -20.05 55.43
C ASN A 644 18.60 -20.04 54.89
N GLY A 645 19.05 -18.91 54.33
CA GLY A 645 20.42 -18.75 53.82
C GLY A 645 21.43 -18.32 54.88
N SER A 646 22.70 -18.23 54.49
CA SER A 646 23.78 -17.78 55.39
C SER A 646 23.92 -16.27 55.53
N GLY A 647 23.21 -15.49 54.71
CA GLY A 647 23.23 -14.04 54.75
C GLY A 647 22.58 -13.48 56.01
N SER A 648 22.95 -12.27 56.40
CA SER A 648 22.30 -11.58 57.51
C SER A 648 20.97 -10.97 57.07
N VAL A 649 20.00 -10.90 57.99
CA VAL A 649 18.79 -10.10 57.81
C VAL A 649 18.89 -8.89 58.71
N GLY A 650 18.94 -7.70 58.10
CA GLY A 650 19.13 -6.41 58.76
C GLY A 650 17.90 -5.52 58.74
#